data_AF-A0A842QJ94-F1
#
_entry.id   AF-A0A842QJ94-F1
#
_cell.length_a   1.000
_cell.length_b   1.000
_cell.length_c   1.000
_cell.angle_alpha   90.00
_cell.angle_beta   90.00
_cell.angle_gamma   90.00
#
_symmetry.space_group_name_H-M   'P 1'
#
loop_
_entity.id
_entity.type
_entity.pdbx_description
1 polymer ?
#
loop_
_entity_poly.entity_id
_entity_poly.type
_entity_poly.pdbx_seq_one_letter_code
_entity_poly.pdbx_strand_id
1 'polypeptide(L)'
;MEDIRSIITQSSPEGESVEPISRIAGIGGLLGVVAAALGLLLSSGTPLLPVPTMSVVTLKNPSHFILSAVFVAIIAVGLLLQFKGLGGLEKRLETNYYNIVRLMFLISAATAVFILWGGLVWNKPLEVVDYVVDSATMGAIFTIFWQLLAVLYIDVSKTKIGLVTGIFNAMFIPVLAIGQAIGPMIVILAYVILLVGQLFNTLFWWSPLSSIRQFARSPKTAKLGFGIMGVLTGLVGLVAVFTGPLGEVSGSQVWYPWSTMVSETAFQTSPALIFAFLASTLAWVMLAPRLGAKELEIAAIGQDVVQSGPKGFLVFLAAVGVFAAGQAGTGYPDAIGINPQFMSIIPGAILILMGGLYVSHTDVVTGTPMALAGIFIMTHPYVIPWLVLIPWAFFIITQVLVTIETHVRGLTYFSQPVLNVVLSIVASVAFILVLLGMFGSGPPALWPANRWFNVALFDNLPVVVQTPTILVLPILTLLARNLLLGGYAHGRGYTGSEALVGFSFLFSLLLPIIAANFDVYHMALTATAIMLFLYALSFAVVLSLNMNLANDVEELGYEMEGTFIKVATIVGLAFGAVLAAAGMWVFSGFPSNIIVGQVMTLLVTLIVGLELLCVVSWLIAGIRLGMLTSGFSIGARATKEQ
;
A
#
# COMPACT_ATOMS: atom_id res chain seq x y z
N MET A 1 18.17 -23.21 -18.86
CA MET A 1 18.38 -23.62 -20.28
C MET A 1 17.73 -24.97 -20.54
N GLU A 2 17.88 -25.94 -19.63
CA GLU A 2 17.21 -27.26 -19.70
C GLU A 2 15.68 -27.17 -19.73
N ASP A 3 15.05 -26.32 -18.90
CA ASP A 3 13.61 -26.10 -18.94
C ASP A 3 13.10 -25.66 -20.32
N ILE A 4 13.77 -24.70 -20.97
CA ILE A 4 13.37 -24.19 -22.29
C ILE A 4 13.57 -25.25 -23.38
N ARG A 5 14.67 -26.01 -23.30
CA ARG A 5 14.95 -27.10 -24.25
C ARG A 5 13.87 -28.18 -24.16
N SER A 6 13.49 -28.60 -22.96
CA SER A 6 12.43 -29.60 -22.73
C SER A 6 11.05 -29.16 -23.24
N ILE A 7 10.75 -27.86 -23.21
CA ILE A 7 9.49 -27.29 -23.73
C ILE A 7 9.46 -27.34 -25.25
N ILE A 8 10.58 -27.00 -25.90
CA ILE A 8 10.70 -27.00 -27.36
C ILE A 8 10.69 -28.44 -27.91
N THR A 9 11.36 -29.36 -27.22
CA THR A 9 11.46 -30.76 -27.67
C THR A 9 10.30 -31.63 -27.20
N GLN A 10 9.46 -31.14 -26.26
CA GLN A 10 8.38 -31.89 -25.59
C GLN A 10 8.85 -33.24 -25.05
N SER A 11 10.11 -33.29 -24.66
CA SER A 11 10.76 -34.48 -24.14
C SER A 11 11.43 -34.15 -22.81
N SER A 12 11.30 -35.06 -21.84
CA SER A 12 12.07 -34.98 -20.60
C SER A 12 13.58 -35.07 -20.92
N PRO A 13 14.46 -34.69 -19.98
CA PRO A 13 15.90 -34.96 -20.11
C PRO A 13 16.22 -36.44 -20.39
N GLU A 14 15.29 -37.34 -20.05
CA GLU A 14 15.36 -38.80 -20.21
C GLU A 14 14.65 -39.31 -21.49
N GLY A 15 14.05 -38.41 -22.29
CA GLY A 15 13.46 -38.73 -23.60
C GLY A 15 11.98 -39.09 -23.59
N GLU A 16 11.28 -39.02 -22.46
CA GLU A 16 9.85 -39.32 -22.36
C GLU A 16 8.99 -38.14 -22.86
N SER A 17 7.88 -38.42 -23.55
CA SER A 17 6.98 -37.37 -24.04
C SER A 17 6.25 -36.70 -22.87
N VAL A 18 6.35 -35.38 -22.80
CA VAL A 18 5.78 -34.61 -21.69
C VAL A 18 4.50 -33.92 -22.15
N GLU A 19 3.38 -34.18 -21.46
CA GLU A 19 2.10 -33.54 -21.77
C GLU A 19 2.15 -32.04 -21.40
N PRO A 20 1.96 -31.13 -22.38
CA PRO A 20 1.96 -29.69 -22.12
C PRO A 20 0.65 -29.27 -21.45
N ILE A 21 0.66 -28.12 -20.74
CA ILE A 21 -0.56 -27.57 -20.14
C ILE A 21 -1.66 -27.38 -21.19
N SER A 22 -1.35 -26.70 -22.30
CA SER A 22 -2.24 -26.60 -23.45
C SER A 22 -1.54 -26.01 -24.69
N ARG A 23 -1.60 -26.74 -25.80
CA ARG A 23 -1.05 -26.25 -27.09
C ARG A 23 -1.88 -25.09 -27.66
N ILE A 24 -3.21 -25.18 -27.56
CA ILE A 24 -4.15 -24.15 -28.06
C ILE A 24 -3.96 -22.83 -27.29
N ALA A 25 -3.79 -22.91 -25.98
CA ALA A 25 -3.56 -21.71 -25.17
C ALA A 25 -2.23 -21.02 -25.52
N GLY A 26 -1.19 -21.77 -25.85
CA GLY A 26 0.07 -21.19 -26.33
C GLY A 26 -0.06 -20.47 -27.67
N ILE A 27 -0.92 -20.93 -28.59
CA ILE A 27 -1.27 -20.16 -29.80
C ILE A 27 -1.94 -18.83 -29.41
N GLY A 28 -2.77 -18.83 -28.38
CA GLY A 28 -3.30 -17.59 -27.80
C GLY A 28 -2.21 -16.65 -27.29
N GLY A 29 -1.14 -17.17 -26.71
CA GLY A 29 0.07 -16.41 -26.36
C GLY A 29 0.76 -15.78 -27.57
N LEU A 30 0.87 -16.52 -28.70
CA LEU A 30 1.42 -16.00 -29.95
C LEU A 30 0.60 -14.85 -30.53
N LEU A 31 -0.74 -14.89 -30.42
CA LEU A 31 -1.56 -13.74 -30.78
C LEU A 31 -1.25 -12.52 -29.89
N GLY A 32 -0.97 -12.73 -28.61
CA GLY A 32 -0.44 -11.68 -27.72
C GLY A 32 0.90 -11.11 -28.19
N VAL A 33 1.81 -11.95 -28.73
CA VAL A 33 3.07 -11.51 -29.35
C VAL A 33 2.80 -10.63 -30.58
N VAL A 34 1.84 -11.02 -31.43
CA VAL A 34 1.42 -10.22 -32.58
C VAL A 34 0.85 -8.87 -32.13
N ALA A 35 -0.03 -8.85 -31.12
CA ALA A 35 -0.55 -7.61 -30.55
C ALA A 35 0.57 -6.71 -30.02
N ALA A 36 1.54 -7.27 -29.29
CA ALA A 36 2.68 -6.52 -28.77
C ALA A 36 3.56 -5.95 -29.89
N ALA A 37 3.80 -6.72 -30.96
CA ALA A 37 4.53 -6.26 -32.14
C ALA A 37 3.79 -5.13 -32.87
N LEU A 38 2.46 -5.23 -33.00
CA LEU A 38 1.64 -4.13 -33.54
C LEU A 38 1.76 -2.89 -32.66
N GLY A 39 1.70 -3.04 -31.34
CA GLY A 39 1.94 -1.95 -30.40
C GLY A 39 3.30 -1.30 -30.59
N LEU A 40 4.36 -2.10 -30.75
CA LEU A 40 5.71 -1.60 -30.95
C LEU A 40 5.90 -0.87 -32.29
N LEU A 41 5.32 -1.38 -33.37
CA LEU A 41 5.50 -0.83 -34.72
C LEU A 41 4.56 0.36 -35.01
N LEU A 42 3.36 0.35 -34.45
CA LEU A 42 2.27 1.25 -34.86
C LEU A 42 1.84 2.24 -33.77
N SER A 43 2.29 2.09 -32.51
CA SER A 43 1.96 3.07 -31.45
C SER A 43 2.50 4.46 -31.75
N SER A 44 3.62 4.57 -32.48
CA SER A 44 4.36 5.83 -32.68
C SER A 44 4.63 6.57 -31.35
N GLY A 45 4.82 5.82 -30.26
CA GLY A 45 5.01 6.38 -28.92
C GLY A 45 3.74 6.85 -28.21
N THR A 46 2.55 6.55 -28.75
CA THR A 46 1.25 6.80 -28.10
C THR A 46 0.62 5.49 -27.59
N PRO A 47 0.08 5.44 -26.36
CA PRO A 47 -0.59 4.24 -25.86
C PRO A 47 -1.77 3.83 -26.73
N LEU A 48 -1.85 2.54 -27.09
CA LEU A 48 -2.99 1.91 -27.76
C LEU A 48 -4.04 1.35 -26.78
N LEU A 49 -3.76 1.42 -25.48
CA LEU A 49 -4.72 1.13 -24.42
C LEU A 49 -5.13 2.48 -23.80
N PRO A 50 -6.42 2.73 -23.55
CA PRO A 50 -6.84 3.90 -22.78
C PRO A 50 -6.15 3.93 -21.41
N VAL A 51 -5.34 4.96 -21.20
CA VAL A 51 -4.67 5.27 -19.93
C VAL A 51 -4.99 6.73 -19.56
N PRO A 52 -4.90 7.11 -18.27
CA PRO A 52 -5.24 8.47 -17.83
C PRO A 52 -4.42 9.52 -18.58
N THR A 53 -4.95 10.74 -18.72
CA THR A 53 -4.29 11.90 -19.35
C THR A 53 -4.05 11.79 -20.85
N MET A 54 -4.62 10.79 -21.53
CA MET A 54 -4.65 10.76 -22.99
C MET A 54 -5.47 11.93 -23.53
N SER A 55 -4.91 12.65 -24.50
CA SER A 55 -5.57 13.82 -25.06
C SER A 55 -6.82 13.43 -25.85
N VAL A 56 -7.84 14.30 -25.81
CA VAL A 56 -9.04 14.17 -26.64
C VAL A 56 -8.68 14.05 -28.12
N VAL A 57 -7.65 14.78 -28.57
CA VAL A 57 -7.18 14.75 -29.97
C VAL A 57 -6.67 13.37 -30.35
N THR A 58 -5.91 12.73 -29.46
CA THR A 58 -5.42 11.36 -29.66
C THR A 58 -6.58 10.37 -29.72
N LEU A 59 -7.49 10.44 -28.75
CA LEU A 59 -8.62 9.51 -28.64
C LEU A 59 -9.62 9.60 -29.81
N LYS A 60 -9.73 10.78 -30.43
CA LYS A 60 -10.57 11.01 -31.61
C LYS A 60 -9.92 10.67 -32.93
N ASN A 61 -8.60 10.47 -32.96
CA ASN A 61 -7.90 10.23 -34.21
C ASN A 61 -8.39 8.87 -34.79
N PRO A 62 -8.95 8.85 -36.03
CA PRO A 62 -9.46 7.63 -36.64
C PRO A 62 -8.44 6.50 -36.71
N SER A 63 -7.20 6.83 -37.02
CA SER A 63 -6.13 5.84 -37.04
C SER A 63 -5.85 5.31 -35.64
N HIS A 64 -5.87 6.15 -34.61
CA HIS A 64 -5.57 5.75 -33.24
C HIS A 64 -6.65 4.84 -32.64
N PHE A 65 -7.93 5.20 -32.70
CA PHE A 65 -8.97 4.38 -32.08
C PHE A 65 -9.15 3.05 -32.83
N ILE A 66 -8.97 3.01 -34.16
CA ILE A 66 -8.99 1.77 -34.93
C ILE A 66 -7.82 0.87 -34.52
N LEU A 67 -6.60 1.41 -34.45
CA LEU A 67 -5.42 0.65 -34.03
C LEU A 67 -5.56 0.13 -32.59
N SER A 68 -6.10 0.95 -31.69
CA SER A 68 -6.37 0.59 -30.30
C SER A 68 -7.40 -0.54 -30.21
N ALA A 69 -8.52 -0.45 -30.95
CA ALA A 69 -9.53 -1.49 -30.99
C ALA A 69 -8.97 -2.81 -31.57
N VAL A 70 -8.19 -2.75 -32.66
CA VAL A 70 -7.54 -3.92 -33.26
C VAL A 70 -6.54 -4.57 -32.28
N PHE A 71 -5.72 -3.76 -31.61
CA PHE A 71 -4.77 -4.22 -30.60
C PHE A 71 -5.49 -5.00 -29.48
N VAL A 72 -6.53 -4.42 -28.89
CA VAL A 72 -7.30 -5.06 -27.82
C VAL A 72 -8.08 -6.28 -28.34
N ALA A 73 -8.61 -6.24 -29.56
CA ALA A 73 -9.31 -7.37 -30.17
C ALA A 73 -8.41 -8.58 -30.39
N ILE A 74 -7.16 -8.37 -30.84
CA ILE A 74 -6.19 -9.48 -30.99
C ILE A 74 -5.86 -10.09 -29.62
N ILE A 75 -5.70 -9.26 -28.58
CA ILE A 75 -5.54 -9.75 -27.19
C ILE A 75 -6.77 -10.56 -26.78
N ALA A 76 -7.99 -10.07 -27.04
CA ALA A 76 -9.22 -10.78 -26.71
C ALA A 76 -9.29 -12.15 -27.40
N VAL A 77 -8.96 -12.24 -28.69
CA VAL A 77 -8.91 -13.52 -29.42
C VAL A 77 -7.83 -14.43 -28.83
N GLY A 78 -6.66 -13.89 -28.48
CA GLY A 78 -5.61 -14.64 -27.78
C GLY A 78 -6.09 -15.23 -26.45
N LEU A 79 -6.79 -14.44 -25.63
CA LEU A 79 -7.38 -14.87 -24.37
C LEU A 79 -8.52 -15.88 -24.56
N LEU A 80 -9.30 -15.79 -25.63
CA LEU A 80 -10.31 -16.78 -25.98
C LEU A 80 -9.68 -18.15 -26.26
N LEU A 81 -8.55 -18.18 -26.98
CA LEU A 81 -7.80 -19.42 -27.22
C LEU A 81 -7.21 -19.98 -25.92
N GLN A 82 -6.70 -19.10 -25.05
CA GLN A 82 -6.24 -19.49 -23.71
C GLN A 82 -7.38 -20.07 -22.87
N PHE A 83 -8.56 -19.44 -22.89
CA PHE A 83 -9.77 -19.92 -22.22
C PHE A 83 -10.19 -21.31 -22.72
N LYS A 84 -10.26 -21.52 -24.03
CA LYS A 84 -10.58 -22.84 -24.62
C LYS A 84 -9.54 -23.90 -24.25
N GLY A 85 -8.31 -23.49 -23.98
CA GLY A 85 -7.21 -24.35 -23.57
C GLY A 85 -7.12 -24.66 -22.07
N LEU A 86 -8.08 -24.22 -21.23
CA LEU A 86 -7.96 -24.31 -19.76
C LEU A 86 -8.13 -25.71 -19.17
N GLY A 87 -8.62 -26.69 -19.93
CA GLY A 87 -8.97 -28.01 -19.39
C GLY A 87 -7.82 -28.72 -18.64
N GLY A 88 -6.56 -28.46 -19.00
CA GLY A 88 -5.39 -28.98 -18.28
C GLY A 88 -5.13 -28.30 -16.92
N LEU A 89 -5.39 -26.99 -16.82
CA LEU A 89 -5.28 -26.24 -15.57
C LEU A 89 -6.45 -26.52 -14.64
N GLU A 90 -7.67 -26.60 -15.15
CA GLU A 90 -8.88 -26.88 -14.37
C GLU A 90 -8.80 -28.22 -13.63
N LYS A 91 -8.31 -29.25 -14.32
CA LYS A 91 -8.14 -30.59 -13.72
C LYS A 91 -7.10 -30.63 -12.58
N ARG A 92 -6.21 -29.65 -12.52
CA ARG A 92 -5.04 -29.66 -11.62
C ARG A 92 -5.08 -28.59 -10.54
N LEU A 93 -5.72 -27.47 -10.83
CA LEU A 93 -6.07 -26.45 -9.87
C LEU A 93 -7.47 -26.75 -9.37
N GLU A 94 -7.59 -27.34 -8.19
CA GLU A 94 -8.86 -27.58 -7.48
C GLU A 94 -9.54 -26.26 -7.02
N THR A 95 -9.43 -25.18 -7.82
CA THR A 95 -9.89 -23.82 -7.51
C THR A 95 -10.45 -23.16 -8.77
N ASN A 96 -11.47 -22.32 -8.60
CA ASN A 96 -12.06 -21.51 -9.68
C ASN A 96 -11.18 -20.35 -10.18
N TYR A 97 -9.89 -20.33 -9.79
CA TYR A 97 -8.98 -19.21 -10.08
C TYR A 97 -8.70 -19.05 -11.58
N TYR A 98 -8.84 -20.12 -12.37
CA TYR A 98 -8.72 -20.08 -13.83
C TYR A 98 -9.81 -19.24 -14.53
N ASN A 99 -10.95 -18.98 -13.87
CA ASN A 99 -12.02 -18.16 -14.44
C ASN A 99 -11.60 -16.70 -14.72
N ILE A 100 -10.48 -16.25 -14.14
CA ILE A 100 -9.89 -14.94 -14.46
C ILE A 100 -9.56 -14.82 -15.95
N VAL A 101 -9.13 -15.90 -16.61
CA VAL A 101 -8.84 -15.89 -18.07
C VAL A 101 -10.12 -15.62 -18.86
N ARG A 102 -11.25 -16.23 -18.45
CA ARG A 102 -12.57 -16.00 -19.07
C ARG A 102 -13.04 -14.56 -18.87
N LEU A 103 -12.92 -14.04 -17.64
CA LEU A 103 -13.29 -12.67 -17.32
C LEU A 103 -12.46 -11.67 -18.12
N MET A 104 -11.14 -11.87 -18.19
CA MET A 104 -10.26 -11.01 -18.97
C MET A 104 -10.60 -11.05 -20.47
N PHE A 105 -10.95 -12.20 -21.03
CA PHE A 105 -11.46 -12.29 -22.40
C PHE A 105 -12.69 -11.39 -22.61
N LEU A 106 -13.71 -11.52 -21.76
CA LEU A 106 -14.96 -10.75 -21.87
C LEU A 106 -14.70 -9.25 -21.75
N ILE A 107 -13.89 -8.85 -20.77
CA ILE A 107 -13.51 -7.45 -20.58
C ILE A 107 -12.71 -6.93 -21.78
N SER A 108 -11.73 -7.67 -22.28
CA SER A 108 -10.96 -7.25 -23.47
C SER A 108 -11.86 -7.08 -24.69
N ALA A 109 -12.77 -8.02 -24.94
CA ALA A 109 -13.72 -7.92 -26.05
C ALA A 109 -14.64 -6.70 -25.89
N ALA A 110 -15.17 -6.47 -24.69
CA ALA A 110 -16.00 -5.31 -24.39
C ALA A 110 -15.22 -3.99 -24.59
N THR A 111 -13.98 -3.90 -24.10
CA THR A 111 -13.12 -2.73 -24.29
C THR A 111 -12.85 -2.45 -25.78
N ALA A 112 -12.55 -3.47 -26.58
CA ALA A 112 -12.33 -3.31 -28.02
C ALA A 112 -13.57 -2.78 -28.75
N VAL A 113 -14.75 -3.35 -28.45
CA VAL A 113 -16.03 -2.90 -29.00
C VAL A 113 -16.33 -1.47 -28.57
N PHE A 114 -16.08 -1.15 -27.31
CA PHE A 114 -16.35 0.17 -26.75
C PHE A 114 -15.48 1.26 -27.40
N ILE A 115 -14.17 1.02 -27.54
CA ILE A 115 -13.26 1.96 -28.22
C ILE A 115 -13.71 2.18 -29.68
N LEU A 116 -14.05 1.11 -30.39
CA LEU A 116 -14.44 1.21 -31.80
C LEU A 116 -15.79 1.93 -31.97
N TRP A 117 -16.80 1.57 -31.19
CA TRP A 117 -18.11 2.20 -31.22
C TRP A 117 -18.02 3.68 -30.80
N GLY A 118 -17.26 3.95 -29.75
CA GLY A 118 -16.96 5.28 -29.24
C GLY A 118 -16.22 6.17 -30.23
N GLY A 119 -15.31 5.62 -31.04
CA GLY A 119 -14.64 6.39 -32.09
C GLY A 119 -15.54 6.75 -33.28
N LEU A 120 -16.58 5.96 -33.56
CA LEU A 120 -17.40 6.08 -34.79
C LEU A 120 -18.63 6.98 -34.67
N VAL A 121 -19.17 7.17 -33.46
CA VAL A 121 -20.52 7.77 -33.26
C VAL A 121 -20.52 9.27 -32.93
N TRP A 122 -19.39 9.85 -32.48
CA TRP A 122 -19.42 11.06 -31.64
C TRP A 122 -19.01 12.32 -32.43
N ASN A 123 -20.01 13.16 -32.77
CA ASN A 123 -19.82 14.36 -33.59
C ASN A 123 -20.09 15.68 -32.83
N LYS A 124 -20.56 15.65 -31.57
CA LYS A 124 -20.87 16.87 -30.78
C LYS A 124 -20.04 17.00 -29.49
N PRO A 125 -19.82 18.23 -28.95
CA PRO A 125 -18.97 18.45 -27.77
C PRO A 125 -19.40 17.75 -26.47
N LEU A 126 -20.71 17.68 -26.16
CA LEU A 126 -21.20 16.99 -24.95
C LEU A 126 -20.94 15.49 -25.02
N GLU A 127 -21.15 14.91 -26.20
CA GLU A 127 -20.80 13.53 -26.46
C GLU A 127 -19.27 13.37 -26.18
N VAL A 128 -18.40 14.24 -26.66
CA VAL A 128 -16.93 14.04 -26.50
C VAL A 128 -16.48 13.83 -25.05
N VAL A 129 -17.14 14.46 -24.09
CA VAL A 129 -16.86 14.27 -22.66
C VAL A 129 -17.19 12.84 -22.22
N ASP A 130 -18.40 12.33 -22.52
CA ASP A 130 -18.79 10.98 -22.09
C ASP A 130 -17.90 9.90 -22.73
N TYR A 131 -17.47 10.08 -23.98
CA TYR A 131 -16.53 9.12 -24.61
C TYR A 131 -15.19 9.03 -23.88
N VAL A 132 -14.65 10.16 -23.42
CA VAL A 132 -13.38 10.20 -22.67
C VAL A 132 -13.55 9.56 -21.29
N VAL A 133 -14.64 9.87 -20.60
CA VAL A 133 -14.99 9.31 -19.29
C VAL A 133 -15.18 7.79 -19.38
N ASP A 134 -15.91 7.33 -20.38
CA ASP A 134 -16.15 5.91 -20.58
C ASP A 134 -14.91 5.16 -21.04
N SER A 135 -14.08 5.77 -21.90
CA SER A 135 -12.79 5.20 -22.31
C SER A 135 -11.85 5.04 -21.12
N ALA A 136 -11.80 6.03 -20.22
CA ALA A 136 -11.05 5.94 -18.98
C ALA A 136 -11.60 4.85 -18.04
N THR A 137 -12.92 4.72 -17.95
CA THR A 137 -13.60 3.65 -17.20
C THR A 137 -13.21 2.27 -17.73
N MET A 138 -13.30 2.06 -19.04
CA MET A 138 -12.95 0.78 -19.66
C MET A 138 -11.46 0.47 -19.53
N GLY A 139 -10.59 1.49 -19.65
CA GLY A 139 -9.14 1.34 -19.42
C GLY A 139 -8.82 0.92 -17.99
N ALA A 140 -9.49 1.50 -16.98
CA ALA A 140 -9.33 1.13 -15.58
C ALA A 140 -9.82 -0.31 -15.31
N ILE A 141 -11.01 -0.67 -15.81
CA ILE A 141 -11.55 -2.03 -15.65
C ILE A 141 -10.63 -3.05 -16.32
N PHE A 142 -10.20 -2.80 -17.56
CA PHE A 142 -9.23 -3.63 -18.26
C PHE A 142 -7.97 -3.84 -17.43
N THR A 143 -7.43 -2.76 -16.86
CA THR A 143 -6.22 -2.79 -16.04
C THR A 143 -6.39 -3.67 -14.80
N ILE A 144 -7.50 -3.55 -14.08
CA ILE A 144 -7.76 -4.35 -12.89
C ILE A 144 -7.73 -5.85 -13.23
N PHE A 145 -8.48 -6.28 -14.25
CA PHE A 145 -8.52 -7.69 -14.64
C PHE A 145 -7.20 -8.18 -15.25
N TRP A 146 -6.47 -7.30 -15.94
CA TRP A 146 -5.15 -7.62 -16.50
C TRP A 146 -4.15 -7.93 -15.39
N GLN A 147 -4.13 -7.15 -14.30
CA GLN A 147 -3.27 -7.42 -13.15
C GLN A 147 -3.62 -8.76 -12.49
N LEU A 148 -4.91 -9.08 -12.35
CA LEU A 148 -5.34 -10.39 -11.84
C LEU A 148 -4.86 -11.56 -12.73
N LEU A 149 -4.93 -11.39 -14.05
CA LEU A 149 -4.44 -12.39 -15.00
C LEU A 149 -2.91 -12.54 -14.91
N ALA A 150 -2.16 -11.45 -14.77
CA ALA A 150 -0.72 -11.49 -14.63
C ALA A 150 -0.28 -12.27 -13.38
N VAL A 151 -0.98 -12.08 -12.26
CA VAL A 151 -0.75 -12.79 -10.99
C VAL A 151 -1.02 -14.29 -11.12
N LEU A 152 -2.02 -14.69 -11.90
CA LEU A 152 -2.35 -16.11 -12.14
C LEU A 152 -1.11 -16.89 -12.61
N TYR A 153 -0.35 -16.34 -13.56
CA TYR A 153 0.83 -17.01 -14.11
C TYR A 153 1.94 -17.24 -13.08
N ILE A 154 2.08 -16.33 -12.10
CA ILE A 154 3.09 -16.44 -11.04
C ILE A 154 2.64 -17.43 -9.97
N ASP A 155 1.41 -17.29 -9.47
CA ASP A 155 0.92 -18.08 -8.34
C ASP A 155 0.74 -19.56 -8.69
N VAL A 156 0.45 -19.87 -9.95
CA VAL A 156 0.22 -21.25 -10.41
C VAL A 156 1.52 -21.98 -10.80
N SER A 157 2.59 -21.25 -11.15
CA SER A 157 3.81 -21.81 -11.71
C SER A 157 4.89 -22.09 -10.66
N LYS A 158 5.50 -23.29 -10.72
CA LYS A 158 6.71 -23.64 -9.96
C LYS A 158 8.00 -23.16 -10.62
N THR A 159 7.95 -22.70 -11.88
CA THR A 159 9.14 -22.39 -12.67
C THR A 159 9.37 -20.90 -12.81
N LYS A 160 10.59 -20.51 -13.21
CA LYS A 160 10.93 -19.11 -13.50
C LYS A 160 10.19 -18.57 -14.73
N ILE A 161 9.66 -19.45 -15.59
CA ILE A 161 8.90 -19.06 -16.79
C ILE A 161 7.62 -18.34 -16.37
N GLY A 162 6.82 -18.93 -15.47
CA GLY A 162 5.61 -18.26 -14.98
C GLY A 162 5.88 -16.97 -14.20
N LEU A 163 7.01 -16.91 -13.47
CA LEU A 163 7.48 -15.70 -12.82
C LEU A 163 7.76 -14.57 -13.83
N VAL A 164 8.53 -14.85 -14.88
CA VAL A 164 8.84 -13.86 -15.93
C VAL A 164 7.58 -13.47 -16.69
N THR A 165 6.74 -14.43 -17.07
CA THR A 165 5.44 -14.17 -17.72
C THR A 165 4.63 -13.18 -16.90
N GLY A 166 4.43 -13.47 -15.62
CA GLY A 166 3.57 -12.63 -14.78
C GLY A 166 4.16 -11.26 -14.50
N ILE A 167 5.46 -11.14 -14.19
CA ILE A 167 6.08 -9.83 -13.90
C ILE A 167 6.03 -8.93 -15.13
N PHE A 168 6.41 -9.43 -16.30
CA PHE A 168 6.40 -8.61 -17.52
C PHE A 168 4.98 -8.21 -17.94
N ASN A 169 4.00 -9.11 -17.83
CA ASN A 169 2.61 -8.74 -18.08
C ASN A 169 2.08 -7.75 -17.02
N ALA A 170 2.38 -7.93 -15.74
CA ALA A 170 1.95 -7.01 -14.67
C ALA A 170 2.54 -5.61 -14.86
N MET A 171 3.79 -5.52 -15.33
CA MET A 171 4.51 -4.27 -15.55
C MET A 171 4.17 -3.54 -16.85
N PHE A 172 3.52 -4.20 -17.82
CA PHE A 172 3.13 -3.57 -19.09
C PHE A 172 2.32 -2.28 -18.86
N ILE A 173 1.19 -2.36 -18.15
CA ILE A 173 0.30 -1.21 -17.97
C ILE A 173 0.92 -0.10 -17.08
N PRO A 174 1.57 -0.42 -15.94
CA PRO A 174 2.29 0.60 -15.18
C PRO A 174 3.34 1.35 -16.00
N VAL A 175 4.17 0.65 -16.77
CA VAL A 175 5.18 1.31 -17.63
C VAL A 175 4.51 2.09 -18.75
N LEU A 176 3.42 1.58 -19.34
CA LEU A 176 2.65 2.29 -20.37
C LEU A 176 2.10 3.62 -19.84
N ALA A 177 1.54 3.63 -18.63
CA ALA A 177 1.00 4.82 -17.98
C ALA A 177 2.09 5.82 -17.58
N ILE A 178 3.27 5.35 -17.12
CA ILE A 178 4.45 6.22 -16.95
C ILE A 178 4.84 6.84 -18.29
N GLY A 179 4.85 6.04 -19.38
CA GLY A 179 5.18 6.53 -20.71
C GLY A 179 4.23 7.60 -21.21
N GLN A 180 2.94 7.49 -20.91
CA GLN A 180 1.96 8.55 -21.21
C GLN A 180 2.29 9.87 -20.52
N ALA A 181 2.79 9.83 -19.28
CA ALA A 181 3.11 11.03 -18.51
C ALA A 181 4.48 11.64 -18.85
N ILE A 182 5.48 10.81 -19.17
CA ILE A 182 6.88 11.25 -19.29
C ILE A 182 7.34 11.35 -20.73
N GLY A 183 6.98 10.37 -21.58
CA GLY A 183 7.36 10.44 -22.97
C GLY A 183 7.32 9.12 -23.76
N PRO A 184 7.40 9.24 -25.10
CA PRO A 184 7.12 8.15 -26.04
C PRO A 184 8.11 6.98 -25.97
N MET A 185 9.37 7.20 -25.57
CA MET A 185 10.36 6.13 -25.44
C MET A 185 9.97 5.09 -24.38
N ILE A 186 9.30 5.53 -23.30
CA ILE A 186 8.84 4.63 -22.25
C ILE A 186 7.59 3.86 -22.70
N VAL A 187 6.75 4.46 -23.55
CA VAL A 187 5.63 3.75 -24.22
C VAL A 187 6.16 2.60 -25.08
N ILE A 188 7.22 2.84 -25.87
CA ILE A 188 7.88 1.79 -26.66
C ILE A 188 8.43 0.70 -25.74
N LEU A 189 9.08 1.07 -24.63
CA LEU A 189 9.56 0.11 -23.63
C LEU A 189 8.43 -0.73 -23.03
N ALA A 190 7.25 -0.15 -22.77
CA ALA A 190 6.10 -0.90 -22.30
C ALA A 190 5.69 -2.01 -23.30
N TYR A 191 5.70 -1.72 -24.60
CA TYR A 191 5.41 -2.73 -25.63
C TYR A 191 6.52 -3.78 -25.77
N VAL A 192 7.79 -3.44 -25.55
CA VAL A 192 8.88 -4.42 -25.43
C VAL A 192 8.64 -5.35 -24.22
N ILE A 193 8.24 -4.78 -23.09
CA ILE A 193 7.90 -5.54 -21.88
C ILE A 193 6.73 -6.49 -22.16
N LEU A 194 5.67 -6.00 -22.81
CA LEU A 194 4.54 -6.84 -23.21
C LEU A 194 4.97 -7.96 -24.15
N LEU A 195 5.82 -7.66 -25.15
CA LEU A 195 6.32 -8.65 -26.11
C LEU A 195 7.04 -9.79 -25.40
N VAL A 196 7.96 -9.47 -24.50
CA VAL A 196 8.67 -10.45 -23.67
C VAL A 196 7.67 -11.23 -22.80
N GLY A 197 6.73 -10.54 -22.15
CA GLY A 197 5.70 -11.16 -21.34
C GLY A 197 4.83 -12.15 -22.12
N GLN A 198 4.47 -11.85 -23.37
CA GLN A 198 3.65 -12.73 -24.23
C GLN A 198 4.44 -13.89 -24.85
N LEU A 199 5.73 -13.69 -25.13
CA LEU A 199 6.63 -14.79 -25.52
C LEU A 199 6.75 -15.82 -24.39
N PHE A 200 6.98 -15.36 -23.16
CA PHE A 200 7.01 -16.25 -22.00
C PHE A 200 5.64 -16.80 -21.63
N ASN A 201 4.55 -16.09 -21.91
CA ASN A 201 3.19 -16.62 -21.81
C ASN A 201 2.99 -17.84 -22.72
N THR A 202 3.47 -17.75 -23.96
CA THR A 202 3.47 -18.88 -24.91
C THR A 202 4.24 -20.07 -24.35
N LEU A 203 5.45 -19.84 -23.83
CA LEU A 203 6.26 -20.88 -23.20
C LEU A 203 5.63 -21.46 -21.93
N PHE A 204 4.91 -20.65 -21.15
CA PHE A 204 4.17 -21.10 -19.98
C PHE A 204 3.11 -22.13 -20.38
N TRP A 205 2.27 -21.83 -21.38
CA TRP A 205 1.22 -22.75 -21.82
C TRP A 205 1.74 -24.04 -22.46
N TRP A 206 2.91 -23.99 -23.09
CA TRP A 206 3.59 -25.18 -23.61
C TRP A 206 4.45 -25.89 -22.59
N SER A 207 4.56 -25.37 -21.36
CA SER A 207 5.31 -26.02 -20.32
C SER A 207 4.66 -27.34 -19.88
N PRO A 208 5.46 -28.30 -19.39
CA PRO A 208 4.96 -29.53 -18.78
C PRO A 208 3.88 -29.28 -17.74
N LEU A 209 2.84 -30.10 -17.67
CA LEU A 209 1.88 -30.05 -16.55
C LEU A 209 2.58 -30.16 -15.18
N SER A 210 3.71 -30.86 -15.09
CA SER A 210 4.54 -30.96 -13.88
C SER A 210 5.02 -29.60 -13.34
N SER A 211 5.13 -28.58 -14.20
CA SER A 211 5.49 -27.20 -13.86
C SER A 211 4.43 -26.50 -13.01
N ILE A 212 3.21 -27.04 -12.96
CA ILE A 212 2.06 -26.49 -12.26
C ILE A 212 1.92 -27.09 -10.87
N ARG A 213 1.60 -26.23 -9.90
CA ARG A 213 1.31 -26.65 -8.52
C ARG A 213 0.10 -27.60 -8.46
N GLN A 214 0.13 -28.54 -7.52
CA GLN A 214 -0.91 -29.54 -7.33
C GLN A 214 -1.88 -29.20 -6.18
N PHE A 215 -1.55 -28.20 -5.36
CA PHE A 215 -2.33 -27.80 -4.18
C PHE A 215 -2.47 -26.27 -4.15
N ALA A 216 -3.43 -25.74 -3.38
CA ALA A 216 -3.69 -24.30 -3.24
C ALA A 216 -2.53 -23.46 -2.63
N ARG A 217 -1.38 -24.08 -2.32
CA ARG A 217 -0.21 -23.46 -1.70
C ARG A 217 0.57 -22.60 -2.68
N SER A 218 1.01 -21.41 -2.27
CA SER A 218 1.89 -20.58 -3.10
C SER A 218 3.29 -21.21 -3.24
N PRO A 219 3.82 -21.39 -4.46
CA PRO A 219 5.16 -21.93 -4.67
C PRO A 219 6.24 -20.94 -4.22
N LYS A 220 7.48 -21.42 -3.98
CA LYS A 220 8.62 -20.55 -3.64
C LYS A 220 8.85 -19.43 -4.66
N THR A 221 8.57 -19.71 -5.93
CA THR A 221 8.59 -18.73 -7.03
C THR A 221 7.58 -17.61 -6.84
N ALA A 222 6.39 -17.90 -6.30
CA ALA A 222 5.38 -16.87 -6.01
C ALA A 222 5.78 -15.98 -4.84
N LYS A 223 6.39 -16.55 -3.78
CA LYS A 223 6.98 -15.75 -2.69
C LYS A 223 8.06 -14.81 -3.20
N LEU A 224 8.96 -15.30 -4.06
CA LEU A 224 9.97 -14.46 -4.71
C LEU A 224 9.34 -13.38 -5.60
N GLY A 225 8.27 -13.72 -6.34
CA GLY A 225 7.50 -12.79 -7.14
C GLY A 225 6.86 -11.67 -6.32
N PHE A 226 6.37 -11.97 -5.12
CA PHE A 226 5.87 -10.95 -4.18
C PHE A 226 6.97 -9.94 -3.80
N GLY A 227 8.18 -10.39 -3.46
CA GLY A 227 9.29 -9.49 -3.16
C GLY A 227 9.71 -8.63 -4.35
N ILE A 228 9.93 -9.25 -5.52
CA ILE A 228 10.30 -8.52 -6.74
C ILE A 228 9.25 -7.49 -7.12
N MET A 229 7.96 -7.87 -7.06
CA MET A 229 6.88 -6.92 -7.35
C MET A 229 6.80 -5.79 -6.33
N GLY A 230 7.08 -6.02 -5.05
CA GLY A 230 7.17 -4.95 -4.05
C GLY A 230 8.25 -3.92 -4.37
N VAL A 231 9.43 -4.38 -4.80
CA VAL A 231 10.51 -3.49 -5.27
C VAL A 231 10.07 -2.71 -6.51
N LEU A 232 9.50 -3.39 -7.51
CA LEU A 232 9.03 -2.76 -8.73
C LEU A 232 7.91 -1.74 -8.47
N THR A 233 6.97 -2.04 -7.57
CA THR A 233 5.92 -1.10 -7.14
C THR A 233 6.52 0.14 -6.49
N GLY A 234 7.54 -0.02 -5.62
CA GLY A 234 8.26 1.12 -5.04
C GLY A 234 9.01 1.96 -6.08
N LEU A 235 9.63 1.33 -7.09
CA LEU A 235 10.30 2.02 -8.20
C LEU A 235 9.31 2.74 -9.13
N VAL A 236 8.14 2.15 -9.41
CA VAL A 236 7.07 2.80 -10.18
C VAL A 236 6.57 4.03 -9.43
N GLY A 237 6.27 3.90 -8.13
CA GLY A 237 5.79 5.03 -7.34
C GLY A 237 6.87 6.10 -7.10
N LEU A 238 8.16 5.74 -7.14
CA LEU A 238 9.27 6.71 -7.12
C LEU A 238 9.11 7.77 -8.21
N VAL A 239 8.66 7.35 -9.40
CA VAL A 239 8.43 8.28 -10.51
C VAL A 239 7.35 9.31 -10.15
N ALA A 240 6.26 8.90 -9.50
CA ALA A 240 5.19 9.78 -9.03
C ALA A 240 5.62 10.66 -7.84
N VAL A 241 6.54 10.19 -7.00
CA VAL A 241 7.06 10.94 -5.84
C VAL A 241 7.97 12.09 -6.30
N PHE A 242 8.76 11.89 -7.35
CA PHE A 242 9.73 12.89 -7.82
C PHE A 242 9.22 13.76 -8.97
N THR A 243 8.30 13.26 -9.79
CA THR A 243 7.83 13.97 -11.00
C THR A 243 6.47 14.62 -10.75
N GLY A 244 6.45 15.96 -10.64
CA GLY A 244 5.21 16.73 -10.47
C GLY A 244 5.03 17.39 -9.09
N PRO A 245 5.07 16.65 -7.97
CA PRO A 245 4.65 17.18 -6.67
C PRO A 245 5.64 18.17 -6.05
N LEU A 246 6.88 18.28 -6.55
CA LEU A 246 7.83 19.28 -6.07
C LEU A 246 7.47 20.66 -6.62
N GLY A 247 7.32 21.64 -5.74
CA GLY A 247 7.14 23.05 -6.11
C GLY A 247 7.68 23.98 -5.05
N GLU A 248 7.29 25.25 -5.08
CA GLU A 248 7.81 26.28 -4.18
C GLU A 248 6.69 27.04 -3.46
N VAL A 249 6.91 27.32 -2.18
CA VAL A 249 6.09 28.20 -1.36
C VAL A 249 7.03 29.15 -0.62
N SER A 250 6.80 30.46 -0.75
CA SER A 250 7.61 31.48 -0.08
C SER A 250 9.13 31.31 -0.32
N GLY A 251 9.53 30.90 -1.52
CA GLY A 251 10.94 30.68 -1.90
C GLY A 251 11.59 29.41 -1.33
N SER A 252 10.81 28.52 -0.70
CA SER A 252 11.30 27.21 -0.21
C SER A 252 10.61 26.06 -0.94
N GLN A 253 11.34 24.98 -1.17
CA GLN A 253 10.83 23.80 -1.85
C GLN A 253 9.84 23.03 -0.94
N VAL A 254 8.68 22.68 -1.50
CA VAL A 254 7.64 21.88 -0.84
C VAL A 254 7.21 20.70 -1.71
N TRP A 255 6.66 19.68 -1.08
CA TRP A 255 6.07 18.53 -1.74
C TRP A 255 4.55 18.59 -1.62
N TYR A 256 3.86 18.75 -2.74
CA TYR A 256 2.42 18.82 -2.83
C TYR A 256 1.79 17.42 -2.93
N PRO A 257 0.66 17.17 -2.25
CA PRO A 257 -0.13 15.97 -2.44
C PRO A 257 -0.48 15.76 -3.91
N TRP A 258 -0.58 14.51 -4.31
CA TRP A 258 -0.91 14.16 -5.69
C TRP A 258 -2.30 14.62 -6.15
N SER A 259 -3.22 14.84 -5.22
CA SER A 259 -4.54 15.43 -5.49
C SER A 259 -4.53 16.95 -5.73
N THR A 260 -3.37 17.63 -5.63
CA THR A 260 -3.26 19.07 -5.88
C THR A 260 -3.51 19.40 -7.35
N MET A 261 -4.49 20.28 -7.58
CA MET A 261 -4.83 20.81 -8.90
C MET A 261 -4.10 22.14 -9.16
N VAL A 262 -3.56 22.29 -10.37
CA VAL A 262 -2.94 23.56 -10.84
C VAL A 262 -3.90 24.37 -11.71
N SER A 263 -4.94 23.74 -12.24
CA SER A 263 -6.06 24.38 -12.94
C SER A 263 -7.33 23.56 -12.73
N GLU A 264 -8.48 24.04 -13.24
CA GLU A 264 -9.76 23.33 -13.20
C GLU A 264 -9.71 21.94 -13.87
N THR A 265 -8.72 21.67 -14.72
CA THR A 265 -8.64 20.44 -15.53
C THR A 265 -7.30 19.71 -15.44
N ALA A 266 -6.32 20.25 -14.71
CA ALA A 266 -4.97 19.70 -14.64
C ALA A 266 -4.46 19.55 -13.19
N PHE A 267 -3.86 18.39 -12.94
CA PHE A 267 -3.19 18.08 -11.68
C PHE A 267 -1.71 18.43 -11.73
N GLN A 268 -1.17 18.82 -10.58
CA GLN A 268 0.26 19.03 -10.43
C GLN A 268 1.06 17.75 -10.69
N THR A 269 0.57 16.62 -10.18
CA THR A 269 1.11 15.29 -10.48
C THR A 269 0.19 14.60 -11.48
N SER A 270 0.73 14.13 -12.60
CA SER A 270 -0.08 13.46 -13.61
C SER A 270 -0.81 12.23 -13.02
N PRO A 271 -2.16 12.13 -13.15
CA PRO A 271 -2.92 10.96 -12.72
C PRO A 271 -2.42 9.63 -13.31
N ALA A 272 -1.77 9.66 -14.47
CA ALA A 272 -1.19 8.47 -15.08
C ALA A 272 -0.05 7.86 -14.25
N LEU A 273 0.73 8.67 -13.52
CA LEU A 273 1.79 8.19 -12.65
C LEU A 273 1.23 7.46 -11.42
N ILE A 274 0.15 7.97 -10.85
CA ILE A 274 -0.52 7.37 -9.70
C ILE A 274 -1.26 6.10 -10.12
N PHE A 275 -1.91 6.14 -11.29
CA PHE A 275 -2.52 4.96 -11.90
C PHE A 275 -1.50 3.84 -12.11
N ALA A 276 -0.29 4.17 -12.57
CA ALA A 276 0.80 3.20 -12.70
C ALA A 276 1.16 2.56 -11.35
N PHE A 277 1.33 3.39 -10.31
CA PHE A 277 1.62 2.92 -8.95
C PHE A 277 0.52 2.00 -8.41
N LEU A 278 -0.75 2.40 -8.53
CA LEU A 278 -1.90 1.64 -8.04
C LEU A 278 -2.11 0.33 -8.81
N ALA A 279 -1.90 0.34 -10.13
CA ALA A 279 -1.94 -0.88 -10.93
C ALA A 279 -0.82 -1.86 -10.55
N SER A 280 0.40 -1.37 -10.29
CA SER A 280 1.50 -2.20 -9.78
C SER A 280 1.21 -2.73 -8.37
N THR A 281 0.65 -1.89 -7.50
CA THR A 281 0.25 -2.25 -6.13
C THR A 281 -0.81 -3.34 -6.11
N LEU A 282 -1.79 -3.28 -7.02
CA LEU A 282 -2.82 -4.31 -7.18
C LEU A 282 -2.18 -5.69 -7.45
N ALA A 283 -1.21 -5.76 -8.37
CA ALA A 283 -0.48 -6.99 -8.64
C ALA A 283 0.36 -7.46 -7.43
N TRP A 284 1.04 -6.53 -6.76
CA TRP A 284 1.86 -6.83 -5.59
C TRP A 284 1.04 -7.42 -4.44
N VAL A 285 -0.06 -6.77 -4.04
CA VAL A 285 -0.96 -7.26 -2.97
C VAL A 285 -1.55 -8.62 -3.32
N MET A 286 -1.95 -8.82 -4.59
CA MET A 286 -2.52 -10.09 -5.04
C MET A 286 -1.53 -11.26 -4.99
N LEU A 287 -0.22 -10.98 -5.15
CA LEU A 287 0.86 -11.96 -5.00
C LEU A 287 1.21 -12.32 -3.56
N ALA A 288 0.65 -11.61 -2.56
CA ALA A 288 0.91 -11.95 -1.18
C ALA A 288 0.57 -13.44 -0.91
N PRO A 289 1.52 -14.23 -0.39
CA PRO A 289 1.42 -15.69 -0.37
C PRO A 289 0.24 -16.22 0.46
N ARG A 290 -0.23 -17.43 0.11
CA ARG A 290 -1.30 -18.16 0.81
C ARG A 290 -0.71 -19.32 1.62
N LEU A 291 -1.00 -19.38 2.92
CA LEU A 291 -0.67 -20.53 3.78
C LEU A 291 -1.64 -21.70 3.59
N GLY A 292 -1.12 -22.92 3.77
CA GLY A 292 -1.94 -24.13 3.91
C GLY A 292 -2.31 -24.40 5.37
N ALA A 293 -3.47 -25.02 5.61
CA ALA A 293 -4.05 -25.27 6.93
C ALA A 293 -3.12 -25.95 7.96
N LYS A 294 -2.13 -26.74 7.51
CA LYS A 294 -1.18 -27.45 8.40
C LYS A 294 -0.04 -26.57 8.96
N GLU A 295 0.26 -25.43 8.33
CA GLU A 295 1.25 -24.45 8.83
C GLU A 295 0.60 -23.48 9.83
N LEU A 296 -0.72 -23.24 9.71
CA LEU A 296 -1.54 -22.50 10.67
C LEU A 296 -1.65 -23.21 12.03
N GLU A 297 -1.56 -24.55 12.05
CA GLU A 297 -1.67 -25.35 13.28
C GLU A 297 -0.34 -25.47 14.05
N ILE A 298 0.80 -25.25 13.37
CA ILE A 298 2.16 -25.40 13.93
C ILE A 298 2.80 -24.04 14.23
N ALA A 299 2.35 -22.96 13.58
CA ALA A 299 2.91 -21.63 13.77
C ALA A 299 1.93 -20.74 14.54
N ALA A 300 2.13 -20.61 15.85
CA ALA A 300 1.47 -19.59 16.67
C ALA A 300 1.79 -18.14 16.20
N ILE A 301 2.72 -17.99 15.25
CA ILE A 301 3.12 -16.75 14.59
C ILE A 301 2.99 -16.99 13.07
N GLY A 302 2.02 -16.33 12.42
CA GLY A 302 1.71 -16.56 11.00
C GLY A 302 2.93 -16.42 10.08
N GLN A 303 3.15 -17.40 9.20
CA GLN A 303 4.30 -17.43 8.29
C GLN A 303 4.20 -16.47 7.09
N ASP A 304 3.06 -15.85 6.84
CA ASP A 304 2.86 -14.90 5.73
C ASP A 304 2.32 -13.56 6.25
N VAL A 305 2.82 -12.45 5.68
CA VAL A 305 2.57 -11.07 6.13
C VAL A 305 1.12 -10.60 5.92
N VAL A 306 0.44 -11.10 4.88
CA VAL A 306 -0.89 -10.60 4.49
C VAL A 306 -1.93 -11.73 4.56
N GLN A 307 -2.83 -11.64 5.53
CA GLN A 307 -3.92 -12.59 5.72
C GLN A 307 -5.12 -12.31 4.77
N SER A 308 -6.04 -13.27 4.63
CA SER A 308 -7.14 -13.24 3.64
C SER A 308 -8.09 -12.04 3.78
N GLY A 309 -8.41 -11.62 5.01
CA GLY A 309 -9.26 -10.46 5.28
C GLY A 309 -8.61 -9.13 4.83
N PRO A 310 -7.46 -8.74 5.42
CA PRO A 310 -6.71 -7.55 5.01
C PRO A 310 -6.37 -7.53 3.52
N LYS A 311 -6.04 -8.69 2.93
CA LYS A 311 -5.79 -8.83 1.49
C LYS A 311 -6.99 -8.39 0.65
N GLY A 312 -8.19 -8.86 0.97
CA GLY A 312 -9.40 -8.50 0.23
C GLY A 312 -9.66 -7.00 0.25
N PHE A 313 -9.47 -6.36 1.41
CA PHE A 313 -9.63 -4.91 1.53
C PHE A 313 -8.56 -4.11 0.78
N LEU A 314 -7.29 -4.53 0.84
CA LEU A 314 -6.20 -3.92 0.07
C LEU A 314 -6.44 -4.01 -1.45
N VAL A 315 -6.93 -5.15 -1.93
CA VAL A 315 -7.29 -5.35 -3.34
C VAL A 315 -8.43 -4.43 -3.74
N PHE A 316 -9.46 -4.31 -2.89
CA PHE A 316 -10.55 -3.37 -3.11
C PHE A 316 -10.04 -1.93 -3.20
N LEU A 317 -9.22 -1.48 -2.25
CA LEU A 317 -8.63 -0.13 -2.27
C LEU A 317 -7.81 0.09 -3.53
N ALA A 318 -6.93 -0.84 -3.90
CA ALA A 318 -6.11 -0.71 -5.11
C ALA A 318 -6.97 -0.63 -6.38
N ALA A 319 -8.03 -1.45 -6.49
CA ALA A 319 -8.95 -1.41 -7.63
C ALA A 319 -9.74 -0.09 -7.71
N VAL A 320 -10.28 0.39 -6.58
CA VAL A 320 -10.95 1.70 -6.50
C VAL A 320 -9.97 2.83 -6.84
N GLY A 321 -8.72 2.72 -6.39
CA GLY A 321 -7.66 3.66 -6.71
C GLY A 321 -7.33 3.71 -8.20
N VAL A 322 -7.17 2.56 -8.86
CA VAL A 322 -6.96 2.48 -10.31
C VAL A 322 -8.13 3.15 -11.04
N PHE A 323 -9.37 2.91 -10.59
CA PHE A 323 -10.54 3.57 -11.14
C PHE A 323 -10.51 5.09 -10.92
N ALA A 324 -10.26 5.56 -9.70
CA ALA A 324 -10.23 6.98 -9.36
C ALA A 324 -9.13 7.75 -10.12
N ALA A 325 -7.91 7.20 -10.20
CA ALA A 325 -6.83 7.79 -10.98
C ALA A 325 -7.11 7.75 -12.49
N GLY A 326 -7.79 6.70 -12.96
CA GLY A 326 -8.37 6.60 -14.31
C GLY A 326 -9.26 7.79 -14.63
N GLN A 327 -10.27 8.00 -13.79
CA GLN A 327 -11.26 9.05 -13.93
C GLN A 327 -10.66 10.46 -13.78
N ALA A 328 -9.76 10.66 -12.83
CA ALA A 328 -9.12 11.97 -12.64
C ALA A 328 -8.30 12.40 -13.87
N GLY A 329 -7.77 11.46 -14.64
CA GLY A 329 -7.03 11.75 -15.87
C GLY A 329 -7.88 12.14 -17.08
N THR A 330 -9.19 12.22 -16.95
CA THR A 330 -10.09 12.66 -18.03
C THR A 330 -10.06 14.18 -18.26
N GLY A 331 -9.65 14.95 -17.25
CA GLY A 331 -9.67 16.42 -17.29
C GLY A 331 -11.06 17.04 -17.06
N TYR A 332 -12.07 16.25 -16.66
CA TYR A 332 -13.43 16.73 -16.38
C TYR A 332 -13.83 16.43 -14.92
N PRO A 333 -13.19 17.06 -13.91
CA PRO A 333 -13.46 16.74 -12.51
C PRO A 333 -14.91 17.00 -12.08
N ASP A 334 -15.57 18.01 -12.65
CA ASP A 334 -16.97 18.33 -12.33
C ASP A 334 -17.97 17.25 -12.76
N ALA A 335 -17.63 16.45 -13.79
CA ALA A 335 -18.45 15.32 -14.22
C ALA A 335 -18.30 14.10 -13.29
N ILE A 336 -17.32 14.12 -12.36
CA ILE A 336 -16.81 12.93 -11.68
C ILE A 336 -16.74 13.08 -10.13
N GLY A 337 -16.96 14.27 -9.57
CA GLY A 337 -17.16 14.48 -8.13
C GLY A 337 -15.90 14.32 -7.26
N ILE A 338 -15.98 13.56 -6.15
CA ILE A 338 -14.97 13.46 -5.07
C ILE A 338 -13.68 12.70 -5.49
N ASN A 339 -13.69 12.04 -6.65
CA ASN A 339 -12.63 11.15 -7.13
C ASN A 339 -11.18 11.70 -7.11
N PRO A 340 -10.91 13.01 -7.30
CA PRO A 340 -9.57 13.57 -7.21
C PRO A 340 -8.87 13.38 -5.85
N GLN A 341 -9.60 13.42 -4.73
CA GLN A 341 -8.99 13.28 -3.40
C GLN A 341 -8.43 11.87 -3.15
N PHE A 342 -9.02 10.86 -3.80
CA PHE A 342 -8.56 9.48 -3.71
C PHE A 342 -7.19 9.24 -4.35
N MET A 343 -6.70 10.17 -5.18
CA MET A 343 -5.36 10.11 -5.76
C MET A 343 -4.25 10.18 -4.70
N SER A 344 -4.47 10.85 -3.57
CA SER A 344 -3.52 10.84 -2.44
C SER A 344 -3.93 9.85 -1.35
N ILE A 345 -5.22 9.76 -1.05
CA ILE A 345 -5.73 8.97 0.07
C ILE A 345 -5.51 7.47 -0.14
N ILE A 346 -5.87 6.94 -1.32
CA ILE A 346 -5.84 5.48 -1.54
C ILE A 346 -4.40 4.93 -1.57
N PRO A 347 -3.44 5.53 -2.30
CA PRO A 347 -2.05 5.11 -2.23
C PRO A 347 -1.48 5.13 -0.81
N GLY A 348 -1.71 6.21 -0.06
CA GLY A 348 -1.21 6.32 1.31
C GLY A 348 -1.86 5.30 2.25
N ALA A 349 -3.17 5.10 2.13
CA ALA A 349 -3.94 4.09 2.85
C ALA A 349 -3.37 2.67 2.63
N ILE A 350 -3.05 2.30 1.39
CA ILE A 350 -2.46 0.99 1.08
C ILE A 350 -1.08 0.84 1.72
N LEU A 351 -0.22 1.86 1.65
CA LEU A 351 1.11 1.83 2.24
C LEU A 351 1.06 1.74 3.78
N ILE A 352 0.10 2.42 4.42
CA ILE A 352 -0.10 2.35 5.88
C ILE A 352 -0.58 0.96 6.29
N LEU A 353 -1.54 0.37 5.57
CA LEU A 353 -2.02 -0.98 5.86
C LEU A 353 -0.94 -2.03 5.64
N MET A 354 -0.26 -1.99 4.49
CA MET A 354 0.85 -2.91 4.21
C MET A 354 1.97 -2.73 5.23
N GLY A 355 2.32 -1.48 5.58
CA GLY A 355 3.29 -1.18 6.64
C GLY A 355 2.87 -1.76 7.99
N GLY A 356 1.60 -1.59 8.37
CA GLY A 356 1.03 -2.16 9.59
C GLY A 356 1.06 -3.69 9.61
N LEU A 357 0.84 -4.35 8.48
CA LEU A 357 0.96 -5.81 8.36
C LEU A 357 2.42 -6.28 8.52
N TYR A 358 3.39 -5.57 7.94
CA TYR A 358 4.81 -5.88 8.20
C TYR A 358 5.15 -5.70 9.68
N VAL A 359 4.74 -4.59 10.30
CA VAL A 359 4.98 -4.34 11.73
C VAL A 359 4.28 -5.39 12.60
N SER A 360 3.06 -5.84 12.27
CA SER A 360 2.36 -6.88 13.03
C SER A 360 3.16 -8.18 13.07
N HIS A 361 3.87 -8.52 11.98
CA HIS A 361 4.80 -9.65 11.92
C HIS A 361 6.20 -9.35 12.49
N THR A 362 6.34 -8.28 13.30
CA THR A 362 7.61 -7.80 13.88
C THR A 362 8.66 -7.32 12.86
N ASP A 363 8.25 -7.08 11.61
CA ASP A 363 9.11 -6.50 10.55
C ASP A 363 9.01 -4.98 10.56
N VAL A 364 9.69 -4.41 11.54
CA VAL A 364 9.65 -2.97 11.75
C VAL A 364 10.52 -2.22 10.76
N VAL A 365 11.64 -2.82 10.34
CA VAL A 365 12.52 -2.26 9.30
C VAL A 365 11.77 -2.03 8.00
N THR A 366 10.91 -2.95 7.57
CA THR A 366 10.13 -2.77 6.34
C THR A 366 8.85 -1.98 6.57
N GLY A 367 8.14 -2.28 7.67
CA GLY A 367 6.80 -1.76 7.89
C GLY A 367 6.75 -0.28 8.28
N THR A 368 7.66 0.19 9.12
CA THR A 368 7.65 1.59 9.59
C THR A 368 7.93 2.60 8.46
N PRO A 369 8.97 2.44 7.62
CA PRO A 369 9.19 3.35 6.50
C PRO A 369 8.00 3.42 5.53
N MET A 370 7.36 2.28 5.28
CA MET A 370 6.18 2.21 4.40
C MET A 370 4.98 2.97 4.99
N ALA A 371 4.71 2.79 6.28
CA ALA A 371 3.63 3.52 6.95
C ALA A 371 3.90 5.03 6.98
N LEU A 372 5.15 5.45 7.27
CA LEU A 372 5.54 6.86 7.25
C LEU A 372 5.42 7.47 5.85
N ALA A 373 5.85 6.76 4.80
CA ALA A 373 5.69 7.20 3.42
C ALA A 373 4.21 7.45 3.08
N GLY A 374 3.31 6.55 3.51
CA GLY A 374 1.87 6.72 3.32
C GLY A 374 1.30 7.93 4.05
N ILE A 375 1.69 8.17 5.30
CA ILE A 375 1.24 9.33 6.10
C ILE A 375 1.66 10.64 5.43
N PHE A 376 2.92 10.77 5.02
CA PHE A 376 3.42 12.02 4.45
C PHE A 376 2.84 12.31 3.05
N ILE A 377 2.56 11.29 2.22
CA ILE A 377 1.88 11.49 0.92
C ILE A 377 0.44 11.98 1.09
N MET A 378 -0.22 11.61 2.19
CA MET A 378 -1.59 12.03 2.51
C MET A 378 -1.68 13.39 3.20
N THR A 379 -0.56 13.95 3.64
CA THR A 379 -0.56 15.20 4.41
C THR A 379 -0.75 16.40 3.47
N HIS A 380 -1.77 17.20 3.72
CA HIS A 380 -2.14 18.38 2.94
C HIS A 380 -1.87 19.69 3.74
N PRO A 381 -1.75 20.86 3.08
CA PRO A 381 -1.71 21.09 1.64
C PRO A 381 -0.35 20.81 0.99
N TYR A 382 0.72 20.68 1.78
CA TYR A 382 2.05 20.28 1.35
C TYR A 382 2.90 19.83 2.54
N VAL A 383 3.99 19.13 2.26
CA VAL A 383 4.95 18.63 3.26
C VAL A 383 6.37 19.07 2.89
N ILE A 384 7.24 19.17 3.90
CA ILE A 384 8.67 19.35 3.65
C ILE A 384 9.20 18.13 2.85
N PRO A 385 9.84 18.32 1.68
CA PRO A 385 10.09 17.22 0.74
C PRO A 385 10.84 16.03 1.32
N TRP A 386 11.89 16.27 2.10
CA TRP A 386 12.72 15.18 2.65
C TRP A 386 11.94 14.23 3.57
N LEU A 387 10.83 14.65 4.16
CA LEU A 387 9.95 13.77 4.95
C LEU A 387 9.13 12.80 4.09
N VAL A 388 8.95 13.07 2.80
CA VAL A 388 8.37 12.10 1.86
C VAL A 388 9.50 11.24 1.26
N LEU A 389 10.58 11.87 0.82
CA LEU A 389 11.64 11.22 0.05
C LEU A 389 12.43 10.18 0.87
N ILE A 390 12.74 10.48 2.13
CA ILE A 390 13.53 9.59 2.99
C ILE A 390 12.75 8.29 3.32
N PRO A 391 11.51 8.34 3.84
CA PRO A 391 10.72 7.12 4.06
C PRO A 391 10.50 6.31 2.79
N TRP A 392 10.30 6.98 1.64
CA TRP A 392 10.14 6.28 0.36
C TRP A 392 11.41 5.54 -0.07
N ALA A 393 12.58 6.17 0.09
CA ALA A 393 13.87 5.53 -0.19
C ALA A 393 14.09 4.31 0.71
N PHE A 394 13.79 4.43 2.01
CA PHE A 394 13.86 3.30 2.94
C PHE A 394 12.86 2.20 2.60
N PHE A 395 11.64 2.53 2.16
CA PHE A 395 10.68 1.54 1.66
C PHE A 395 11.28 0.70 0.51
N ILE A 396 11.91 1.32 -0.49
CA ILE A 396 12.52 0.59 -1.61
C ILE A 396 13.69 -0.28 -1.12
N ILE A 397 14.60 0.30 -0.34
CA ILE A 397 15.79 -0.41 0.15
C ILE A 397 15.38 -1.63 0.97
N THR A 398 14.40 -1.48 1.86
CA THR A 398 13.94 -2.56 2.74
C THR A 398 13.18 -3.63 1.97
N GLN A 399 12.40 -3.28 0.95
CA GLN A 399 11.81 -4.27 0.03
C GLN A 399 12.86 -5.06 -0.77
N VAL A 400 13.98 -4.43 -1.16
CA VAL A 400 15.10 -5.16 -1.78
C VAL A 400 15.68 -6.17 -0.80
N LEU A 401 15.87 -5.79 0.47
CA LEU A 401 16.32 -6.71 1.50
C LEU A 401 15.33 -7.86 1.71
N VAL A 402 14.02 -7.60 1.78
CA VAL A 402 12.99 -8.64 1.88
C VAL A 402 13.04 -9.59 0.69
N THR A 403 13.29 -9.07 -0.52
CA THR A 403 13.42 -9.90 -1.73
C THR A 403 14.63 -10.83 -1.64
N ILE A 404 15.77 -10.32 -1.18
CA ILE A 404 16.98 -11.11 -0.94
C ILE A 404 16.71 -12.18 0.12
N GLU A 405 16.06 -11.83 1.23
CA GLU A 405 15.70 -12.77 2.29
C GLU A 405 14.75 -13.86 1.79
N THR A 406 13.76 -13.49 0.96
CA THR A 406 12.84 -14.43 0.33
C THR A 406 13.58 -15.39 -0.60
N HIS A 407 14.59 -14.91 -1.32
CA HIS A 407 15.40 -15.75 -2.20
C HIS A 407 16.27 -16.74 -1.43
N VAL A 408 16.95 -16.28 -0.36
CA VAL A 408 17.92 -17.08 0.39
C VAL A 408 17.24 -18.05 1.35
N ARG A 409 16.19 -17.61 2.06
CA ARG A 409 15.56 -18.35 3.17
C ARG A 409 14.08 -18.66 2.97
N GLY A 410 13.42 -18.04 2.00
CA GLY A 410 12.00 -18.29 1.70
C GLY A 410 11.00 -17.56 2.62
N LEU A 411 11.49 -16.64 3.46
CA LEU A 411 10.68 -15.79 4.34
C LEU A 411 10.35 -14.47 3.62
N THR A 412 9.12 -13.99 3.77
CA THR A 412 8.65 -12.73 3.14
C THR A 412 8.70 -11.52 4.08
N TYR A 413 9.36 -11.65 5.23
CA TYR A 413 9.53 -10.61 6.23
C TYR A 413 10.76 -10.87 7.12
N PHE A 414 11.17 -9.83 7.86
CA PHE A 414 12.16 -9.92 8.93
C PHE A 414 11.50 -9.96 10.31
N SER A 415 11.84 -10.92 11.18
CA SER A 415 11.40 -10.85 12.59
C SER A 415 12.42 -10.09 13.42
N GLN A 416 11.99 -8.97 14.02
CA GLN A 416 12.86 -8.09 14.81
C GLN A 416 12.17 -7.62 16.11
N PRO A 417 11.92 -8.54 17.07
CA PRO A 417 11.20 -8.21 18.31
C PRO A 417 11.86 -7.08 19.12
N VAL A 418 13.19 -7.09 19.25
CA VAL A 418 13.97 -6.05 19.96
C VAL A 418 13.70 -4.67 19.40
N LEU A 419 13.83 -4.53 18.07
CA LEU A 419 13.68 -3.24 17.42
C LEU A 419 12.26 -2.72 17.56
N ASN A 420 11.28 -3.62 17.59
CA ASN A 420 9.90 -3.25 17.83
C ASN A 420 9.66 -2.69 19.24
N VAL A 421 10.29 -3.26 20.27
CA VAL A 421 10.26 -2.72 21.64
C VAL A 421 10.92 -1.33 21.68
N VAL A 422 12.11 -1.21 21.10
CA VAL A 422 12.88 0.05 21.13
C VAL A 422 12.13 1.15 20.39
N LEU A 423 11.61 0.87 19.19
CA LEU A 423 10.92 1.87 18.38
C LEU A 423 9.56 2.26 18.97
N SER A 424 8.82 1.35 19.62
CA SER A 424 7.58 1.70 20.33
C SER A 424 7.85 2.65 21.49
N ILE A 425 8.93 2.42 22.26
CA ILE A 425 9.40 3.35 23.30
C ILE A 425 9.81 4.68 22.69
N VAL A 426 10.61 4.69 21.62
CA VAL A 426 11.07 5.93 20.95
C VAL A 426 9.88 6.72 20.41
N ALA A 427 8.87 6.07 19.83
CA ALA A 427 7.67 6.73 19.34
C ALA A 427 6.85 7.37 20.47
N SER A 428 6.66 6.67 21.61
CA SER A 428 6.00 7.25 22.80
C SER A 428 6.81 8.37 23.42
N VAL A 429 8.13 8.25 23.53
CA VAL A 429 8.99 9.33 24.02
C VAL A 429 8.89 10.55 23.09
N ALA A 430 8.97 10.36 21.77
CA ALA A 430 8.78 11.45 20.81
C ALA A 430 7.42 12.14 20.98
N PHE A 431 6.34 11.37 21.17
CA PHE A 431 5.01 11.91 21.46
C PHE A 431 4.99 12.72 22.77
N ILE A 432 5.61 12.23 23.85
CA ILE A 432 5.77 12.98 25.12
C ILE A 432 6.53 14.28 24.88
N LEU A 433 7.64 14.26 24.15
CA LEU A 433 8.44 15.45 23.88
C LEU A 433 7.67 16.49 23.05
N VAL A 434 6.87 16.02 22.10
CA VAL A 434 5.92 16.83 21.32
C VAL A 434 4.80 17.40 22.21
N LEU A 435 4.37 16.68 23.25
CA LEU A 435 3.40 17.10 24.27
C LEU A 435 3.99 17.83 25.50
N LEU A 436 5.30 17.99 25.58
CA LEU A 436 5.96 18.81 26.61
C LEU A 436 6.61 20.07 26.03
N GLY A 437 6.83 20.09 24.72
CA GLY A 437 7.21 21.29 24.01
C GLY A 437 8.68 21.48 23.90
N MET A 438 9.38 20.38 23.69
CA MET A 438 10.78 20.39 23.32
C MET A 438 11.06 21.29 22.08
N PHE A 439 10.03 21.59 21.29
CA PHE A 439 10.12 22.41 20.10
C PHE A 439 9.69 23.89 20.31
N GLY A 440 9.34 24.34 21.51
CA GLY A 440 9.06 25.76 21.77
C GLY A 440 8.92 26.13 23.25
N SER A 441 9.26 27.37 23.62
CA SER A 441 9.19 27.85 25.02
C SER A 441 7.80 28.41 25.39
N GLY A 442 7.15 27.85 26.42
CA GLY A 442 5.90 28.39 27.02
C GLY A 442 5.15 27.40 27.94
N PRO A 443 4.16 27.86 28.74
CA PRO A 443 3.41 27.00 29.65
C PRO A 443 2.42 26.07 28.92
N PRO A 444 2.19 24.82 29.40
CA PRO A 444 1.41 23.78 28.69
C PRO A 444 -0.09 24.12 28.43
N ALA A 445 -0.63 25.13 29.11
CA ALA A 445 -2.05 25.49 29.10
C ALA A 445 -2.56 26.22 27.85
N LEU A 446 -1.67 26.89 27.11
CA LEU A 446 -2.02 27.78 25.99
C LEU A 446 -1.67 27.19 24.62
N TRP A 447 -1.47 25.89 24.60
CA TRP A 447 -0.48 25.29 23.73
C TRP A 447 -1.05 24.70 22.42
N PRO A 448 -2.27 24.12 22.38
CA PRO A 448 -2.92 23.70 21.14
C PRO A 448 -3.49 24.86 20.29
N ALA A 449 -3.51 26.09 20.81
CA ALA A 449 -4.20 27.22 20.19
C ALA A 449 -3.28 28.38 19.78
N ASN A 450 -2.23 28.70 20.55
CA ASN A 450 -1.42 29.91 20.32
C ASN A 450 0.04 29.69 19.90
N ARG A 451 0.62 28.48 20.06
CA ARG A 451 2.08 28.29 19.92
C ARG A 451 2.53 27.16 19.01
N TRP A 452 1.80 26.03 18.86
CA TRP A 452 2.15 24.99 17.85
C TRP A 452 2.33 25.57 16.43
N PHE A 453 1.67 26.69 16.15
CA PHE A 453 1.57 27.33 14.84
C PHE A 453 2.61 28.41 14.57
N ASN A 454 3.38 28.81 15.58
CA ASN A 454 4.45 29.82 15.49
C ASN A 454 5.83 29.23 15.85
N VAL A 455 5.96 27.90 15.81
CA VAL A 455 7.25 27.23 16.00
C VAL A 455 7.96 27.12 14.65
N ALA A 456 9.14 27.73 14.57
CA ALA A 456 10.13 27.34 13.58
C ALA A 456 10.93 26.16 14.17
N LEU A 457 10.71 24.96 13.66
CA LEU A 457 11.53 23.78 13.95
C LEU A 457 12.82 23.79 13.14
N PHE A 458 12.72 24.28 11.92
CA PHE A 458 13.82 24.35 10.97
C PHE A 458 14.13 25.82 10.72
N ASP A 459 15.27 26.28 11.25
CA ASP A 459 15.69 27.69 11.19
C ASP A 459 15.79 28.24 9.75
N ASN A 460 16.03 27.36 8.78
CA ASN A 460 16.18 27.71 7.37
C ASN A 460 14.87 27.68 6.57
N LEU A 461 13.73 27.37 7.19
CA LEU A 461 12.43 27.30 6.51
C LEU A 461 11.44 28.34 7.08
N PRO A 462 10.71 29.08 6.23
CA PRO A 462 9.63 29.94 6.68
C PRO A 462 8.60 29.15 7.50
N VAL A 463 8.04 29.77 8.55
CA VAL A 463 7.02 29.14 9.41
C VAL A 463 5.87 28.59 8.58
N VAL A 464 5.38 29.36 7.60
CA VAL A 464 4.29 28.96 6.69
C VAL A 464 4.57 27.63 5.97
N VAL A 465 5.83 27.37 5.61
CA VAL A 465 6.25 26.18 4.87
C VAL A 465 6.27 24.94 5.76
N GLN A 466 6.74 25.08 7.00
CA GLN A 466 6.85 23.96 7.93
C GLN A 466 5.56 23.68 8.69
N THR A 467 4.67 24.66 8.87
CA THR A 467 3.45 24.53 9.68
C THR A 467 2.63 23.27 9.33
N PRO A 468 2.20 23.01 8.08
CA PRO A 468 1.40 21.83 7.78
C PRO A 468 2.05 20.51 8.18
N THR A 469 3.37 20.43 8.02
CA THR A 469 4.16 19.26 8.40
C THR A 469 4.21 19.08 9.91
N ILE A 470 4.43 20.17 10.64
CA ILE A 470 4.53 20.16 12.11
C ILE A 470 3.22 19.67 12.74
N LEU A 471 2.08 20.05 12.16
CA LEU A 471 0.76 19.67 12.70
C LEU A 471 0.46 18.18 12.60
N VAL A 472 1.12 17.48 11.69
CA VAL A 472 0.96 16.03 11.53
C VAL A 472 1.92 15.23 12.42
N LEU A 473 3.04 15.80 12.89
CA LEU A 473 4.02 15.08 13.72
C LEU A 473 3.45 14.46 15.01
N PRO A 474 2.59 15.14 15.80
CA PRO A 474 1.97 14.52 16.97
C PRO A 474 1.06 13.34 16.61
N ILE A 475 0.32 13.45 15.49
CA ILE A 475 -0.56 12.38 15.00
C ILE A 475 0.31 11.21 14.52
N LEU A 476 1.38 11.50 13.78
CA LEU A 476 2.32 10.52 13.24
C LEU A 476 3.02 9.72 14.34
N THR A 477 3.49 10.38 15.40
CA THR A 477 4.15 9.69 16.54
C THR A 477 3.18 8.74 17.24
N LEU A 478 1.93 9.15 17.41
CA LEU A 478 0.88 8.30 18.00
C LEU A 478 0.47 7.14 17.07
N LEU A 479 0.33 7.40 15.77
CA LEU A 479 0.08 6.37 14.76
C LEU A 479 1.21 5.33 14.73
N ALA A 480 2.47 5.79 14.68
CA ALA A 480 3.65 4.93 14.69
C ALA A 480 3.71 4.10 15.97
N ARG A 481 3.51 4.72 17.14
CA ARG A 481 3.42 4.04 18.44
C ARG A 481 2.38 2.93 18.42
N ASN A 482 1.17 3.18 17.94
CA ASN A 482 0.11 2.18 17.86
C ASN A 482 0.44 1.03 16.88
N LEU A 483 1.02 1.34 15.72
CA LEU A 483 1.46 0.31 14.77
C LEU A 483 2.51 -0.62 15.40
N LEU A 484 3.52 -0.04 16.06
CA LEU A 484 4.62 -0.76 16.72
C LEU A 484 4.12 -1.63 17.88
N LEU A 485 3.21 -1.11 18.70
CA LEU A 485 2.55 -1.89 19.76
C LEU A 485 1.68 -3.02 19.20
N GLY A 486 1.06 -2.82 18.04
CA GLY A 486 0.38 -3.89 17.29
C GLY A 486 1.30 -5.08 17.03
N GLY A 487 2.52 -4.81 16.53
CA GLY A 487 3.56 -5.82 16.37
C GLY A 487 4.09 -6.40 17.68
N TYR A 488 4.17 -5.59 18.73
CA TYR A 488 4.72 -6.00 20.02
C TYR A 488 3.81 -7.05 20.65
N ALA A 489 2.51 -6.82 20.55
CA ALA A 489 1.47 -7.71 21.01
C ALA A 489 1.29 -8.97 20.14
N HIS A 490 1.34 -8.82 18.80
CA HIS A 490 1.23 -9.96 17.90
C HIS A 490 2.42 -10.92 18.03
N GLY A 491 3.63 -10.40 18.22
CA GLY A 491 4.82 -11.23 18.50
C GLY A 491 4.72 -12.07 19.78
N ARG A 492 3.75 -11.76 20.66
CA ARG A 492 3.41 -12.52 21.88
C ARG A 492 2.12 -13.34 21.76
N GLY A 493 1.42 -13.27 20.63
CA GLY A 493 0.16 -13.99 20.41
C GLY A 493 -1.06 -13.38 21.10
N TYR A 494 -1.01 -12.12 21.54
CA TYR A 494 -2.17 -11.47 22.16
C TYR A 494 -3.24 -11.13 21.11
N THR A 495 -4.47 -11.57 21.38
CA THR A 495 -5.64 -11.27 20.55
C THR A 495 -6.11 -9.82 20.79
N GLY A 496 -6.43 -9.09 19.72
CA GLY A 496 -6.96 -7.72 19.79
C GLY A 496 -5.98 -6.59 19.45
N SER A 497 -4.69 -6.88 19.25
CA SER A 497 -3.70 -5.86 18.85
C SER A 497 -3.87 -5.34 17.42
N GLU A 498 -4.52 -6.13 16.56
CA GLU A 498 -4.94 -5.71 15.21
C GLU A 498 -5.87 -4.50 15.24
N ALA A 499 -6.60 -4.28 16.34
CA ALA A 499 -7.41 -3.08 16.53
C ALA A 499 -6.55 -1.80 16.57
N LEU A 500 -5.34 -1.85 17.13
CA LEU A 500 -4.43 -0.68 17.12
C LEU A 500 -4.00 -0.31 15.70
N VAL A 501 -3.69 -1.31 14.88
CA VAL A 501 -3.35 -1.11 13.46
C VAL A 501 -4.56 -0.57 12.70
N GLY A 502 -5.75 -1.14 12.93
CA GLY A 502 -7.01 -0.68 12.34
C GLY A 502 -7.38 0.75 12.72
N PHE A 503 -7.26 1.13 14.00
CA PHE A 503 -7.48 2.51 14.44
C PHE A 503 -6.46 3.45 13.80
N SER A 504 -5.17 3.12 13.82
CA SER A 504 -4.16 3.95 13.16
C SER A 504 -4.46 4.16 11.68
N PHE A 505 -4.89 3.11 10.99
CA PHE A 505 -5.35 3.23 9.61
C PHE A 505 -6.53 4.20 9.46
N LEU A 506 -7.64 3.98 10.18
CA LEU A 506 -8.84 4.82 10.06
C LEU A 506 -8.56 6.30 10.35
N PHE A 507 -7.75 6.58 11.36
CA PHE A 507 -7.37 7.94 11.71
C PHE A 507 -6.42 8.59 10.71
N SER A 508 -5.55 7.81 10.06
CA SER A 508 -4.71 8.34 8.98
C SER A 508 -5.55 8.86 7.81
N LEU A 509 -6.73 8.28 7.56
CA LEU A 509 -7.68 8.75 6.54
C LEU A 509 -8.27 10.14 6.86
N LEU A 510 -8.17 10.61 8.10
CA LEU A 510 -8.64 11.93 8.52
C LEU A 510 -7.59 13.03 8.32
N LEU A 511 -6.33 12.69 8.02
CA LEU A 511 -5.26 13.68 7.81
C LEU A 511 -5.56 14.72 6.72
N PRO A 512 -6.18 14.38 5.58
CA PRO A 512 -6.53 15.37 4.55
C PRO A 512 -7.53 16.44 5.05
N ILE A 513 -8.36 16.13 6.06
CA ILE A 513 -9.35 17.06 6.62
C ILE A 513 -8.66 18.25 7.30
N ILE A 514 -7.45 18.05 7.82
CA ILE A 514 -6.68 19.12 8.50
C ILE A 514 -6.52 20.31 7.56
N ALA A 515 -6.21 20.08 6.28
CA ALA A 515 -5.97 21.14 5.29
C ALA A 515 -7.21 21.78 4.68
N ALA A 516 -8.40 21.20 4.88
CA ALA A 516 -9.65 21.76 4.36
C ALA A 516 -10.14 22.97 5.17
N ASN A 517 -9.40 23.36 6.21
CA ASN A 517 -9.73 24.47 7.09
C ASN A 517 -9.20 25.82 6.57
N PHE A 518 -9.97 26.88 6.79
CA PHE A 518 -9.74 28.21 6.22
C PHE A 518 -8.47 28.91 6.72
N ASP A 519 -8.01 28.61 7.93
CA ASP A 519 -6.80 29.21 8.50
C ASP A 519 -6.01 28.22 9.36
N VAL A 520 -4.78 28.60 9.70
CA VAL A 520 -3.84 27.80 10.50
C VAL A 520 -4.41 27.45 11.89
N TYR A 521 -5.23 28.33 12.46
CA TYR A 521 -5.87 28.12 13.77
C TYR A 521 -7.01 27.09 13.71
N HIS A 522 -7.70 26.93 12.58
CA HIS A 522 -8.69 25.87 12.41
C HIS A 522 -8.02 24.53 12.07
N MET A 523 -6.92 24.54 11.29
CA MET A 523 -6.08 23.35 11.08
C MET A 523 -5.55 22.80 12.40
N ALA A 524 -5.10 23.70 13.30
CA ALA A 524 -4.65 23.42 14.66
C ALA A 524 -5.61 22.58 15.49
N LEU A 525 -6.84 23.10 15.60
CA LEU A 525 -7.88 22.55 16.44
C LEU A 525 -8.33 21.20 15.88
N THR A 526 -8.44 21.10 14.56
CA THR A 526 -8.73 19.85 13.86
C THR A 526 -7.66 18.79 14.12
N ALA A 527 -6.37 19.13 13.97
CA ALA A 527 -5.26 18.23 14.23
C ALA A 527 -5.23 17.77 15.71
N THR A 528 -5.47 18.71 16.64
CA THR A 528 -5.56 18.42 18.08
C THR A 528 -6.72 17.48 18.39
N ALA A 529 -7.89 17.73 17.82
CA ALA A 529 -9.08 16.89 18.02
C ALA A 529 -8.85 15.46 17.50
N ILE A 530 -8.30 15.32 16.29
CA ILE A 530 -7.95 14.03 15.70
C ILE A 530 -6.96 13.27 16.60
N MET A 531 -5.91 13.95 17.07
CA MET A 531 -4.92 13.36 17.96
C MET A 531 -5.51 12.89 19.29
N LEU A 532 -6.30 13.73 19.96
CA LEU A 532 -6.92 13.39 21.24
C LEU A 532 -7.91 12.23 21.09
N PHE A 533 -8.67 12.20 20.01
CA PHE A 533 -9.60 11.11 19.73
C PHE A 533 -8.85 9.80 19.43
N LEU A 534 -7.75 9.85 18.69
CA LEU A 534 -6.86 8.70 18.45
C LEU A 534 -6.25 8.21 19.76
N TYR A 535 -5.80 9.12 20.62
CA TYR A 535 -5.22 8.79 21.91
C TYR A 535 -6.26 8.08 22.78
N ALA A 536 -7.45 8.65 22.93
CA ALA A 536 -8.53 8.09 23.74
C ALA A 536 -8.94 6.67 23.30
N LEU A 537 -9.10 6.43 21.99
CA LEU A 537 -9.46 5.10 21.49
C LEU A 537 -8.31 4.09 21.60
N SER A 538 -7.08 4.50 21.31
CA SER A 538 -5.93 3.62 21.45
C SER A 538 -5.56 3.33 22.90
N PHE A 539 -5.87 4.24 23.82
CA PHE A 539 -5.54 4.13 25.25
C PHE A 539 -6.15 2.89 25.88
N ALA A 540 -7.43 2.62 25.64
CA ALA A 540 -8.10 1.43 26.20
C ALA A 540 -7.43 0.13 25.73
N VAL A 541 -7.05 0.04 24.46
CA VAL A 541 -6.40 -1.15 23.89
C VAL A 541 -4.97 -1.28 24.41
N VAL A 542 -4.25 -0.17 24.60
CA VAL A 542 -2.91 -0.17 25.20
C VAL A 542 -2.93 -0.61 26.67
N LEU A 543 -3.91 -0.16 27.45
CA LEU A 543 -4.05 -0.63 28.83
C LEU A 543 -4.38 -2.13 28.87
N SER A 544 -5.23 -2.62 27.96
CA SER A 544 -5.47 -4.07 27.84
C SER A 544 -4.18 -4.83 27.52
N LEU A 545 -3.34 -4.30 26.64
CA LEU A 545 -2.03 -4.87 26.34
C LEU A 545 -1.13 -4.91 27.59
N ASN A 546 -1.09 -3.82 28.37
CA ASN A 546 -0.30 -3.76 29.59
C ASN A 546 -0.76 -4.78 30.63
N MET A 547 -2.07 -5.02 30.77
CA MET A 547 -2.60 -6.06 31.66
C MET A 547 -2.16 -7.46 31.24
N ASN A 548 -2.19 -7.77 29.94
CA ASN A 548 -1.72 -9.06 29.43
C ASN A 548 -0.21 -9.22 29.68
N LEU A 549 0.59 -8.19 29.37
CA LEU A 549 2.02 -8.19 29.65
C LEU A 549 2.34 -8.39 31.12
N ALA A 550 1.55 -7.78 32.00
CA ALA A 550 1.74 -7.93 33.43
C ALA A 550 1.51 -9.38 33.88
N ASN A 551 0.46 -10.04 33.39
CA ASN A 551 0.19 -11.45 33.71
C ASN A 551 1.34 -12.34 33.26
N ASP A 552 1.82 -12.19 32.02
CA ASP A 552 2.95 -12.96 31.50
C ASP A 552 4.24 -12.75 32.32
N VAL A 553 4.48 -11.52 32.79
CA VAL A 553 5.65 -11.20 33.63
C VAL A 553 5.53 -11.87 35.01
N GLU A 554 4.33 -11.91 35.60
CA GLU A 554 4.08 -12.62 36.87
C GLU A 554 4.23 -14.14 36.70
N GLU A 555 3.75 -14.71 35.58
CA GLU A 555 3.87 -16.14 35.28
C GLU A 555 5.33 -16.58 35.17
N LEU A 556 6.24 -15.70 34.74
CA LEU A 556 7.69 -15.94 34.74
C LEU A 556 8.35 -15.77 36.12
N GLY A 557 7.59 -15.49 37.18
CA GLY A 557 8.05 -15.37 38.56
C GLY A 557 8.49 -13.96 38.98
N TYR A 558 8.24 -12.93 38.16
CA TYR A 558 8.56 -11.53 38.48
C TYR A 558 7.33 -10.79 39.04
N GLU A 559 6.83 -11.26 40.18
CA GLU A 559 5.57 -10.80 40.79
C GLU A 559 5.54 -9.30 41.07
N MET A 560 6.64 -8.71 41.55
CA MET A 560 6.69 -7.27 41.85
C MET A 560 6.57 -6.40 40.59
N GLU A 561 7.32 -6.75 39.54
CA GLU A 561 7.30 -6.05 38.26
C GLU A 561 5.94 -6.16 37.57
N GLY A 562 5.34 -7.35 37.56
CA GLY A 562 4.00 -7.55 37.03
C GLY A 562 2.94 -6.78 37.82
N THR A 563 3.00 -6.83 39.16
CA THR A 563 2.11 -6.06 40.02
C THR A 563 2.23 -4.55 39.76
N PHE A 564 3.45 -4.04 39.58
CA PHE A 564 3.67 -2.64 39.22
C PHE A 564 2.96 -2.27 37.91
N ILE A 565 3.09 -3.09 36.86
CA ILE A 565 2.42 -2.84 35.57
C ILE A 565 0.90 -2.86 35.74
N LYS A 566 0.33 -3.80 36.52
CA LYS A 566 -1.11 -3.86 36.81
C LYS A 566 -1.59 -2.61 37.53
N VAL A 567 -0.91 -2.22 38.61
CA VAL A 567 -1.28 -1.04 39.40
C VAL A 567 -1.19 0.23 38.54
N ALA A 568 -0.11 0.42 37.79
CA ALA A 568 0.05 1.54 36.88
C ALA A 568 -1.09 1.61 35.84
N THR A 569 -1.51 0.44 35.32
CA THR A 569 -2.59 0.32 34.35
C THR A 569 -3.96 0.65 34.95
N ILE A 570 -4.28 0.12 36.14
CA ILE A 570 -5.54 0.39 36.85
C ILE A 570 -5.63 1.86 37.25
N VAL A 571 -4.56 2.41 37.82
CA VAL A 571 -4.46 3.82 38.18
C VAL A 571 -4.65 4.68 36.94
N GLY A 572 -4.04 4.30 35.82
CA GLY A 572 -4.19 5.00 34.56
C GLY A 572 -5.62 5.02 34.02
N LEU A 573 -6.31 3.88 34.09
CA LEU A 573 -7.72 3.79 33.73
C LEU A 573 -8.60 4.67 34.62
N ALA A 574 -8.38 4.64 35.94
CA ALA A 574 -9.15 5.43 36.90
C ALA A 574 -8.97 6.94 36.67
N PHE A 575 -7.74 7.42 36.53
CA PHE A 575 -7.48 8.84 36.24
C PHE A 575 -8.02 9.25 34.87
N GLY A 576 -7.90 8.40 33.85
CA GLY A 576 -8.50 8.63 32.53
C GLY A 576 -10.03 8.80 32.60
N ALA A 577 -10.71 7.95 33.35
CA ALA A 577 -12.16 8.02 33.54
C ALA A 577 -12.59 9.28 34.32
N VAL A 578 -11.88 9.62 35.40
CA VAL A 578 -12.14 10.84 36.19
C VAL A 578 -11.97 12.09 35.34
N LEU A 579 -10.91 12.14 34.53
CA LEU A 579 -10.66 13.29 33.67
C LEU A 579 -11.67 13.38 32.52
N ALA A 580 -12.08 12.25 31.94
CA ALA A 580 -13.15 12.24 30.93
C ALA A 580 -14.48 12.77 31.51
N ALA A 581 -14.84 12.36 32.73
CA ALA A 581 -16.01 12.89 33.44
C ALA A 581 -15.87 14.38 33.74
N ALA A 582 -14.69 14.83 34.21
CA ALA A 582 -14.41 16.24 34.44
C ALA A 582 -14.49 17.07 33.15
N GLY A 583 -13.96 16.56 32.04
CA GLY A 583 -14.06 17.18 30.72
C GLY A 583 -15.51 17.30 30.26
N MET A 584 -16.28 16.22 30.30
CA MET A 584 -17.71 16.23 29.95
C MET A 584 -18.51 17.23 30.80
N TRP A 585 -18.25 17.26 32.11
CA TRP A 585 -18.90 18.21 33.02
C TRP A 585 -18.56 19.67 32.66
N VAL A 586 -17.29 19.99 32.44
CA VAL A 586 -16.84 21.35 32.11
C VAL A 586 -17.37 21.81 30.75
N PHE A 587 -17.31 20.96 29.73
CA PHE A 587 -17.76 21.32 28.37
C PHE A 587 -19.29 21.32 28.20
N SER A 588 -20.05 20.80 29.18
CA SER A 588 -21.51 20.89 29.19
C SER A 588 -22.06 22.30 29.45
N GLY A 589 -21.23 23.22 30.00
CA GLY A 589 -21.69 24.49 30.55
C GLY A 589 -21.18 25.77 29.87
N PHE A 590 -20.74 25.71 28.61
CA PHE A 590 -20.08 26.84 27.92
C PHE A 590 -18.97 27.50 28.77
N PRO A 591 -17.88 26.77 29.07
CA PRO A 591 -16.85 27.20 30.00
C PRO A 591 -16.07 28.42 29.49
N SER A 592 -15.57 29.25 30.41
CA SER A 592 -14.69 30.37 30.06
C SER A 592 -13.33 29.86 29.54
N ASN A 593 -12.64 30.68 28.74
CA ASN A 593 -11.34 30.33 28.14
C ASN A 593 -10.29 29.91 29.18
N ILE A 594 -10.32 30.47 30.39
CA ILE A 594 -9.41 30.11 31.49
C ILE A 594 -9.67 28.68 31.98
N ILE A 595 -10.95 28.32 32.14
CA ILE A 595 -11.37 26.98 32.57
C ILE A 595 -11.01 25.95 31.50
N VAL A 596 -11.24 26.27 30.21
CA VAL A 596 -10.82 25.42 29.08
C VAL A 596 -9.30 25.19 29.10
N GLY A 597 -8.50 26.25 29.28
CA GLY A 597 -7.04 26.14 29.37
C GLY A 597 -6.56 25.26 30.53
N GLN A 598 -7.20 25.37 31.71
CA GLN A 598 -6.88 24.54 32.87
C GLN A 598 -7.19 23.05 32.62
N VAL A 599 -8.36 22.74 32.06
CA VAL A 599 -8.74 21.36 31.72
C VAL A 599 -7.80 20.77 30.68
N MET A 600 -7.41 21.54 29.66
CA MET A 600 -6.44 21.09 28.66
C MET A 600 -5.05 20.85 29.26
N THR A 601 -4.61 21.68 30.22
CA THR A 601 -3.33 21.49 30.93
C THR A 601 -3.32 20.18 31.72
N LEU A 602 -4.40 19.92 32.45
CA LEU A 602 -4.57 18.70 33.23
C LEU A 602 -4.62 17.48 32.33
N LEU A 603 -5.29 17.59 31.17
CA LEU A 603 -5.33 16.56 30.13
C LEU A 603 -3.94 16.24 29.58
N VAL A 604 -3.17 17.26 29.18
CA VAL A 604 -1.80 17.05 28.67
C VAL A 604 -0.91 16.43 29.74
N THR A 605 -0.97 16.93 30.99
CA THR A 605 -0.17 16.40 32.09
C THR A 605 -0.51 14.94 32.39
N LEU A 606 -1.80 14.59 32.35
CA LEU A 606 -2.24 13.21 32.53
C LEU A 606 -1.75 12.33 31.38
N ILE A 607 -1.98 12.73 30.12
CA ILE A 607 -1.54 11.98 28.94
C ILE A 607 -0.03 11.71 29.01
N VAL A 608 0.77 12.73 29.33
CA VAL A 608 2.23 12.59 29.47
C VAL A 608 2.60 11.64 30.61
N GLY A 609 1.99 11.79 31.78
CA GLY A 609 2.24 10.91 32.93
C GLY A 609 1.89 9.45 32.65
N LEU A 610 0.77 9.21 31.95
CA LEU A 610 0.35 7.88 31.54
C LEU A 610 1.29 7.27 30.50
N GLU A 611 1.72 8.04 29.50
CA GLU A 611 2.69 7.55 28.52
C GLU A 611 4.04 7.20 29.18
N LEU A 612 4.49 7.97 30.17
CA LEU A 612 5.70 7.64 30.93
C LEU A 612 5.55 6.30 31.66
N LEU A 613 4.40 6.06 32.28
CA LEU A 613 4.10 4.77 32.93
C LEU A 613 4.03 3.62 31.91
N CYS A 614 3.45 3.83 30.73
CA CYS A 614 3.43 2.87 29.65
C CYS A 614 4.86 2.54 29.16
N VAL A 615 5.70 3.55 28.94
CA VAL A 615 7.10 3.37 28.52
C VAL A 615 7.87 2.53 29.54
N VAL A 616 7.73 2.83 30.83
CA VAL A 616 8.35 2.05 31.90
C VAL A 616 7.82 0.61 31.91
N SER A 617 6.50 0.44 31.75
CA SER A 617 5.86 -0.88 31.72
C SER A 617 6.35 -1.74 30.56
N TRP A 618 6.43 -1.19 29.34
CA TRP A 618 6.92 -1.92 28.17
C TRP A 618 8.42 -2.21 28.23
N LEU A 619 9.21 -1.33 28.87
CA LEU A 619 10.62 -1.58 29.12
C LEU A 619 10.79 -2.76 30.10
N ILE A 620 10.07 -2.74 31.22
CA ILE A 620 10.09 -3.83 32.21
C ILE A 620 9.66 -5.14 31.54
N ALA A 621 8.49 -5.16 30.87
CA ALA A 621 8.00 -6.34 30.18
C ALA A 621 8.97 -6.79 29.08
N GLY A 622 9.54 -5.86 28.30
CA GLY A 622 10.50 -6.17 27.26
C GLY A 622 11.77 -6.85 27.79
N ILE A 623 12.26 -6.44 28.96
CA ILE A 623 13.40 -7.09 29.63
C ILE A 623 12.98 -8.46 30.18
N ARG A 624 11.89 -8.52 30.95
CA ARG A 624 11.48 -9.72 31.70
C ARG A 624 10.95 -10.85 30.82
N LEU A 625 10.24 -10.52 29.75
CA LEU A 625 9.76 -11.48 28.74
C LEU A 625 10.85 -11.84 27.72
N GLY A 626 12.08 -11.37 27.92
CA GLY A 626 13.23 -11.69 27.08
C GLY A 626 13.20 -11.07 25.68
N MET A 627 12.27 -10.16 25.38
CA MET A 627 12.13 -9.52 24.06
C MET A 627 13.29 -8.57 23.73
N LEU A 628 13.94 -8.00 24.75
CA LEU A 628 15.13 -7.16 24.63
C LEU A 628 16.44 -7.95 24.75
N THR A 629 16.38 -9.22 25.17
CA THR A 629 17.55 -10.10 25.33
C THR A 629 17.66 -11.17 24.25
N SER A 630 16.55 -11.56 23.62
CA SER A 630 16.54 -12.24 22.34
C SER A 630 17.15 -11.28 21.33
N GLY A 631 18.33 -11.54 20.77
CA GLY A 631 18.94 -10.65 19.76
C GLY A 631 18.11 -10.57 18.47
N PHE A 632 18.77 -10.32 17.33
CA PHE A 632 18.16 -10.60 16.03
C PHE A 632 17.90 -12.11 15.90
N SER A 633 16.75 -12.60 16.38
CA SER A 633 16.36 -13.99 16.20
C SER A 633 15.63 -14.12 14.88
N ILE A 634 16.38 -14.56 13.86
CA ILE A 634 15.83 -14.92 12.55
C ILE A 634 14.92 -16.13 12.74
N GLY A 635 13.61 -15.91 12.89
CA GLY A 635 12.45 -16.77 12.60
C GLY A 635 12.39 -18.24 13.05
N ALA A 636 13.44 -18.83 13.63
CA ALA A 636 13.58 -20.28 13.75
C ALA A 636 14.09 -20.76 15.13
N ARG A 637 14.28 -19.86 16.10
CA ARG A 637 14.71 -20.27 17.46
C ARG A 637 13.58 -20.39 18.49
N ALA A 638 12.36 -19.94 18.18
CA ALA A 638 11.24 -20.03 19.13
C ALA A 638 10.60 -21.43 19.24
N THR A 639 10.91 -22.36 18.34
CA THR A 639 10.30 -23.72 18.31
C THR A 639 11.22 -24.84 18.77
N LYS A 640 12.39 -24.53 19.34
CA LYS A 640 13.30 -25.56 19.88
C LYS A 640 13.42 -25.58 21.41
N GLU A 641 12.75 -24.66 22.11
CA GLU A 641 12.75 -24.59 23.58
C GLU A 641 11.33 -24.44 24.17
N GLN A 642 10.36 -25.10 23.54
CA GLN A 642 9.15 -25.63 24.16
C GLN A 642 9.02 -27.08 23.72
#